data_AF-A0A3A0AGH9-F1
#
_entry.id   AF-A0A3A0AGH9-F1
#
_cell.length_a   1.000
_cell.length_b   1.000
_cell.length_c   1.000
_cell.angle_alpha   90.00
_cell.angle_beta   90.00
_cell.angle_gamma   90.00
#
_symmetry.space_group_name_H-M   'P 1'
#
loop_
_entity.id
_entity.type
_entity.pdbx_description
1 polymer ?
#
loop_
_entity_poly.entity_id
_entity_poly.type
_entity_poly.pdbx_seq_one_letter_code
_entity_poly.pdbx_strand_id
1 'polypeptide(L)'
;MARNFGVADLLGLGAAEVPVGVELDACLGVAQVEVELPLAQDTAHRRFVAAVPVEDQHVAHAVADQALDGIEQHCQPGAGLGRQRAGVEHVMLGDADADRHGHDDLRIEPPRRLLGYPGRRADVVVHCQVFEVLLDRAGCDDCRLEPTTCQRLAHLATRHPPEEYLLIGHACLPSSRCVLAVQRREPAGFRQVRRIADNAARAGLRRGRAVVRVAVEVGGTFTDLLWVDAGGQVRTWKVPSTPGDPSGGVIAGLEEGLAGDLPALTELLHGSTVATNAVIERTGCRAGLVTTRGFRDILVTQRQLRDNVYAVVSKKPAPIVPLSRTVEAVERMTVRGEVQVPLDVDALLRDVTRLVDEQQVEALAICLLHAYQNPAHEQHARAAIATRFPDLPVVLSSDVLPAIREYERASTTAIAAYLSPRIGQYLSHLEEYLRERVGEAPLFVMQSSGGVLPSAGIRSRPVEMLQSGPAAGVIAAVRVAELLGDSDLITLDIGGTSTDVCLVRDGVAEVSAERQLDGLPVGIPSVDIANVGAGGGSLAWLDRGGMLQVGPQSAGARPGPACYGFGGDQPAVTDAVVQLGWLRPAHFLGGRMPLHPERAAAALAPLARALGQDSTQAAQAMVDIAVANINRAVRLVSVQRGHDPRGYALYAFGGMGALVGALVADELRIRRVVVPPHPGLFSALGLLVADLERTYRRTRLLPLQPETLPEIAAIFAGLRDAAEAEYAGYGYRPEQVETHAFLEMRYRGQGFELLVPADPARLATEGVAYLTQAFHAAHLARYGTRAPVDAIEVVTYRLVARVPGSRAVLAHLGGECPVGDATPETAEVTFDGRRQPCRFYQRERLPVGFTTSGLAIVEEPTATTLVPPGWRLTAGPAGALILESEAQA
;
A
#
# COMPACT_ATOMS: atom_id res chain seq x y z
N MET A 1 7.51 21.51 -30.15
CA MET A 1 8.26 22.69 -29.64
C MET A 1 7.24 23.74 -29.25
N ALA A 2 7.30 24.34 -28.06
CA ALA A 2 6.44 25.47 -27.72
C ALA A 2 7.06 26.80 -28.19
N ARG A 3 6.27 27.69 -28.78
CA ARG A 3 6.60 29.09 -29.04
C ARG A 3 5.41 29.97 -28.68
N ASN A 4 5.66 31.06 -27.99
CA ASN A 4 4.65 32.06 -27.69
C ASN A 4 4.57 33.04 -28.86
N PHE A 5 3.36 33.33 -29.34
CA PHE A 5 3.13 34.31 -30.40
C PHE A 5 2.27 35.47 -29.87
N GLY A 6 2.62 36.70 -30.27
CA GLY A 6 1.85 37.90 -29.97
C GLY A 6 0.73 38.13 -30.97
N VAL A 7 -0.44 37.53 -30.73
CA VAL A 7 -1.66 37.68 -31.58
C VAL A 7 -2.68 38.65 -30.93
N ALA A 8 -2.29 39.30 -29.82
CA ALA A 8 -3.14 40.15 -28.98
C ALA A 8 -3.87 41.28 -29.73
N ASP A 9 -3.19 41.96 -30.65
CA ASP A 9 -3.72 43.15 -31.32
C ASP A 9 -4.81 42.84 -32.38
N LEU A 10 -4.86 41.61 -32.90
CA LEU A 10 -5.85 41.18 -33.91
C LEU A 10 -7.21 40.78 -33.32
N LEU A 11 -7.22 40.35 -32.04
CA LEU A 11 -8.43 39.85 -31.36
C LEU A 11 -9.01 40.87 -30.35
N GLY A 12 -8.39 42.05 -30.22
CA GLY A 12 -8.80 43.07 -29.23
C GLY A 12 -8.56 42.66 -27.76
N LEU A 13 -7.81 41.58 -27.54
CA LEU A 13 -7.46 41.04 -26.23
C LEU A 13 -6.09 41.60 -25.82
N GLY A 14 -6.09 42.72 -25.09
CA GLY A 14 -4.89 43.48 -24.79
C GLY A 14 -3.74 42.65 -24.19
N ALA A 15 -2.59 42.67 -24.86
CA ALA A 15 -1.29 42.18 -24.41
C ALA A 15 -1.28 40.85 -23.62
N ALA A 16 -1.93 39.81 -24.14
CA ALA A 16 -1.81 38.44 -23.66
C ALA A 16 -1.07 37.55 -24.68
N GLU A 17 -0.06 36.80 -24.26
CA GLU A 17 0.58 35.78 -25.09
C GLU A 17 -0.30 34.53 -25.14
N VAL A 18 -0.62 34.04 -26.34
CA VAL A 18 -1.38 32.80 -26.53
C VAL A 18 -0.39 31.64 -26.72
N PRO A 19 -0.44 30.59 -25.87
CA PRO A 19 0.39 29.40 -26.07
C PRO A 19 -0.14 28.57 -27.23
N VAL A 20 0.75 28.23 -28.18
CA VAL A 20 0.45 27.31 -29.28
C VAL A 20 1.31 26.05 -29.12
N GLY A 21 0.64 24.92 -28.95
CA GLY A 21 1.26 23.61 -28.92
C GLY A 21 1.37 23.03 -30.33
N VAL A 22 2.56 22.61 -30.74
CA VAL A 22 2.74 21.81 -31.95
C VAL A 22 3.49 20.53 -31.59
N GLU A 23 2.79 19.40 -31.75
CA GLU A 23 3.29 18.05 -31.54
C GLU A 23 3.30 17.29 -32.88
N LEU A 24 4.43 16.64 -33.16
CA LEU A 24 4.69 15.94 -34.42
C LEU A 24 4.72 14.43 -34.13
N ASP A 25 3.69 13.71 -34.56
CA ASP A 25 3.71 12.25 -34.51
C ASP A 25 4.41 11.69 -35.75
N ALA A 26 5.69 11.34 -35.57
CA ALA A 26 6.54 10.78 -36.61
C ALA A 26 6.08 9.39 -37.11
N CYS A 27 5.18 8.70 -36.40
CA CYS A 27 4.61 7.43 -36.83
C CYS A 27 3.39 7.58 -37.75
N LEU A 28 2.76 8.76 -37.79
CA LEU A 28 1.53 9.01 -38.55
C LEU A 28 1.68 10.04 -39.68
N GLY A 29 2.75 10.85 -39.68
CA GLY A 29 2.97 11.86 -40.73
C GLY A 29 2.01 13.05 -40.65
N VAL A 30 1.52 13.36 -39.46
CA VAL A 30 0.53 14.42 -39.19
C VAL A 30 1.07 15.31 -38.05
N ALA A 31 0.93 16.62 -38.21
CA ALA A 31 1.15 17.58 -37.14
C ALA A 31 -0.18 17.87 -36.44
N GLN A 32 -0.21 17.77 -35.12
CA GLN A 32 -1.30 18.33 -34.32
C GLN A 32 -0.91 19.72 -33.85
N VAL A 33 -1.74 20.70 -34.22
CA VAL A 33 -1.64 22.09 -33.78
C VAL A 33 -2.79 22.34 -32.80
N GLU A 34 -2.45 22.77 -31.60
CA GLU A 34 -3.39 23.02 -30.53
C GLU A 34 -3.29 24.47 -30.05
N VAL A 35 -4.42 25.18 -30.06
CA VAL A 35 -4.54 26.58 -29.66
C VAL A 35 -5.61 26.69 -28.58
N GLU A 36 -5.25 27.29 -27.44
CA GLU A 36 -6.16 27.47 -26.31
C GLU A 36 -6.46 28.95 -26.11
N LEU A 37 -7.69 29.37 -26.41
CA LEU A 37 -8.12 30.76 -26.34
C LEU A 37 -8.88 31.06 -25.03
N PRO A 38 -8.45 32.05 -24.24
CA PRO A 38 -9.23 32.56 -23.11
C PRO A 38 -10.37 33.45 -23.60
N LEU A 39 -11.61 33.11 -23.26
CA LEU A 39 -12.77 33.96 -23.50
C LEU A 39 -12.95 34.94 -22.33
N ALA A 40 -13.03 36.23 -22.62
CA ALA A 40 -12.85 37.30 -21.63
C ALA A 40 -13.93 37.45 -20.54
N GLN A 41 -14.93 36.56 -20.45
CA GLN A 41 -16.07 36.69 -19.52
C GLN A 41 -16.54 35.39 -18.84
N ASP A 42 -15.85 34.25 -19.00
CA ASP A 42 -16.14 33.05 -18.20
C ASP A 42 -14.88 32.19 -18.03
N THR A 43 -14.77 31.42 -16.95
CA THR A 43 -13.57 30.60 -16.63
C THR A 43 -13.44 29.33 -17.49
N ALA A 44 -13.94 29.35 -18.72
CA ALA A 44 -13.92 28.24 -19.66
C ALA A 44 -12.96 28.55 -20.83
N HIS A 45 -11.88 27.80 -20.92
CA HIS A 45 -10.99 27.82 -22.07
C HIS A 45 -11.65 27.09 -23.26
N ARG A 46 -11.53 27.64 -24.48
CA ARG A 46 -11.84 26.89 -25.71
C ARG A 46 -10.55 26.41 -26.35
N ARG A 47 -10.45 25.09 -26.46
CA ARG A 47 -9.32 24.36 -27.05
C ARG A 47 -9.67 23.97 -28.48
N PHE A 48 -8.87 24.44 -29.43
CA PHE A 48 -8.99 24.13 -30.84
C PHE A 48 -7.85 23.19 -31.24
N VAL A 49 -8.19 22.02 -31.77
CA VAL A 49 -7.24 21.00 -32.22
C VAL A 49 -7.40 20.81 -33.73
N ALA A 50 -6.34 21.08 -34.48
CA ALA A 50 -6.27 20.83 -35.91
C ALA A 50 -5.19 19.77 -36.21
N ALA A 51 -5.54 18.77 -37.01
CA ALA A 51 -4.62 17.75 -37.48
C ALA A 51 -4.34 17.99 -38.97
N VAL A 52 -3.07 18.20 -39.33
CA VAL A 52 -2.67 18.55 -40.70
C VAL A 52 -1.63 17.56 -41.24
N PRO A 53 -1.83 16.95 -42.42
CA PRO A 53 -0.84 16.08 -43.05
C PRO A 53 0.48 16.81 -43.32
N VAL A 54 1.61 16.16 -43.05
CA VAL A 54 2.96 16.70 -43.24
C VAL A 54 3.67 15.93 -44.33
N GLU A 55 3.70 16.48 -45.55
CA GLU A 55 4.37 15.86 -46.69
C GLU A 55 5.90 16.08 -46.69
N ASP A 56 6.43 17.08 -45.96
CA ASP A 56 7.88 17.24 -45.72
C ASP A 56 8.16 18.05 -44.42
N GLN A 57 9.24 17.72 -43.70
CA GLN A 57 9.57 18.29 -42.37
C GLN A 57 9.87 19.80 -42.39
N HIS A 58 10.18 20.39 -43.55
CA HIS A 58 10.43 21.83 -43.68
C HIS A 58 9.15 22.69 -43.80
N VAL A 59 7.96 22.08 -43.94
CA VAL A 59 6.70 22.78 -44.24
C VAL A 59 5.90 23.17 -42.99
N ALA A 60 6.27 22.67 -41.80
CA ALA A 60 5.54 22.87 -40.55
C ALA A 60 5.28 24.34 -40.15
N HIS A 61 6.12 25.29 -40.59
CA HIS A 61 5.91 26.72 -40.34
C HIS A 61 4.80 27.32 -41.22
N ALA A 62 4.72 26.96 -42.52
CA ALA A 62 3.70 27.48 -43.43
C ALA A 62 2.28 26.96 -43.10
N VAL A 63 2.19 25.76 -42.52
CA VAL A 63 0.94 25.15 -42.05
C VAL A 63 0.35 25.90 -40.84
N ALA A 64 1.20 26.40 -39.93
CA ALA A 64 0.74 27.20 -38.80
C ALA A 64 0.16 28.55 -39.26
N ASP A 65 0.79 29.20 -40.23
CA ASP A 65 0.31 30.46 -40.82
C ASP A 65 -1.04 30.27 -41.54
N GLN A 66 -1.19 29.20 -42.36
CA GLN A 66 -2.48 28.90 -43.02
C GLN A 66 -3.62 28.56 -42.03
N ALA A 67 -3.31 27.92 -40.90
CA ALA A 67 -4.30 27.65 -39.86
C ALA A 67 -4.77 28.93 -39.17
N LEU A 68 -3.90 29.93 -39.01
CA LEU A 68 -4.23 31.25 -38.47
C LEU A 68 -5.06 32.08 -39.46
N ASP A 69 -4.70 32.10 -40.75
CA ASP A 69 -5.49 32.77 -41.81
C ASP A 69 -6.95 32.26 -41.86
N GLY A 70 -7.16 30.96 -41.68
CA GLY A 70 -8.50 30.36 -41.65
C GLY A 70 -9.35 30.77 -40.44
N ILE A 71 -8.70 31.05 -39.30
CA ILE A 71 -9.34 31.57 -38.08
C ILE A 71 -9.63 33.07 -38.25
N GLU A 72 -8.75 33.83 -38.89
CA GLU A 72 -8.94 35.25 -39.20
C GLU A 72 -10.21 35.49 -40.04
N GLN A 73 -10.45 34.64 -41.05
CA GLN A 73 -11.63 34.71 -41.93
C GLN A 73 -12.96 34.41 -41.21
N HIS A 74 -12.96 33.64 -40.13
CA HIS A 74 -14.18 33.28 -39.37
C HIS A 74 -14.54 34.30 -38.27
N CYS A 75 -13.65 35.24 -37.95
CA CYS A 75 -13.77 36.10 -36.77
C CYS A 75 -14.05 37.59 -37.07
N GLN A 76 -14.24 38.00 -38.33
CA GLN A 76 -14.54 39.40 -38.65
C GLN A 76 -16.00 39.81 -38.32
N PRO A 77 -16.22 40.87 -37.52
CA PRO A 77 -17.57 41.34 -37.20
C PRO A 77 -18.10 42.29 -38.29
N GLY A 78 -19.05 41.84 -39.14
CA GLY A 78 -19.86 42.78 -39.93
C GLY A 78 -20.46 42.36 -41.29
N ALA A 79 -20.28 41.13 -41.77
CA ALA A 79 -20.80 40.72 -43.09
C ALA A 79 -22.22 40.10 -43.02
N GLY A 80 -23.18 40.73 -43.69
CA GLY A 80 -24.58 40.25 -43.76
C GLY A 80 -24.84 39.15 -44.79
N LEU A 81 -25.87 38.34 -44.54
CA LEU A 81 -26.27 37.18 -45.36
C LEU A 81 -26.60 37.53 -46.83
N GLY A 82 -25.83 37.01 -47.77
CA GLY A 82 -26.11 37.00 -49.22
C GLY A 82 -25.85 35.61 -49.82
N ARG A 83 -26.86 34.99 -50.43
CA ARG A 83 -26.77 33.59 -50.93
C ARG A 83 -25.89 33.45 -52.17
N GLN A 84 -24.82 32.65 -52.11
CA GLN A 84 -24.38 31.78 -53.22
C GLN A 84 -23.66 30.53 -52.69
N ARG A 85 -23.64 29.45 -53.47
CA ARG A 85 -23.27 28.10 -53.04
C ARG A 85 -21.78 27.79 -53.24
N ALA A 86 -21.10 27.34 -52.19
CA ALA A 86 -20.04 26.33 -52.23
C ALA A 86 -20.17 25.48 -50.96
N GLY A 87 -19.96 24.16 -51.06
CA GLY A 87 -20.43 23.22 -50.04
C GLY A 87 -19.42 22.91 -48.93
N VAL A 88 -19.83 23.15 -47.69
CA VAL A 88 -19.37 22.45 -46.47
C VAL A 88 -20.61 22.24 -45.60
N GLU A 89 -20.90 21.00 -45.19
CA GLU A 89 -22.08 20.72 -44.35
C GLU A 89 -21.75 20.95 -42.87
N HIS A 90 -22.41 21.93 -42.26
CA HIS A 90 -22.46 22.09 -40.81
C HIS A 90 -23.42 21.07 -40.19
N VAL A 91 -23.07 20.51 -39.04
CA VAL A 91 -24.04 19.90 -38.11
C VAL A 91 -23.98 20.63 -36.79
N MET A 92 -25.03 21.42 -36.51
CA MET A 92 -25.33 21.97 -35.20
C MET A 92 -26.05 20.91 -34.36
N LEU A 93 -25.67 20.77 -33.09
CA LEU A 93 -26.48 20.07 -32.09
C LEU A 93 -27.62 21.00 -31.65
N GLY A 94 -28.85 20.48 -31.64
CA GLY A 94 -30.03 21.18 -31.15
C GLY A 94 -30.93 20.24 -30.34
N ASP A 95 -31.57 20.79 -29.31
CA ASP A 95 -32.53 20.09 -28.46
C ASP A 95 -33.68 19.47 -29.28
N ALA A 96 -34.22 18.34 -28.81
CA ALA A 96 -35.42 17.74 -29.36
C ALA A 96 -36.29 17.11 -28.28
N ASP A 97 -37.48 17.69 -28.11
CA ASP A 97 -38.61 17.11 -27.39
C ASP A 97 -39.73 16.80 -28.40
N ALA A 98 -40.45 15.69 -28.18
CA ALA A 98 -41.74 15.27 -28.78
C ALA A 98 -41.93 14.90 -30.30
N ASP A 99 -42.51 13.68 -30.47
CA ASP A 99 -43.63 13.25 -31.35
C ASP A 99 -43.52 12.83 -32.87
N ARG A 100 -43.64 11.50 -33.06
CA ARG A 100 -44.61 10.71 -33.90
C ARG A 100 -44.63 10.64 -35.46
N HIS A 101 -44.91 9.40 -35.91
CA HIS A 101 -45.13 8.84 -37.28
C HIS A 101 -43.85 8.53 -38.09
N GLY A 102 -43.67 7.39 -38.78
CA GLY A 102 -44.42 6.13 -38.88
C GLY A 102 -43.98 5.28 -40.11
N HIS A 103 -43.89 3.94 -39.98
CA HIS A 103 -43.53 2.94 -41.04
C HIS A 103 -42.04 2.92 -41.50
N ASP A 104 -41.34 1.79 -41.76
CA ASP A 104 -41.72 0.36 -41.88
C ASP A 104 -40.68 -0.63 -41.28
N ASP A 105 -41.03 -1.94 -41.28
CA ASP A 105 -40.43 -3.08 -40.55
C ASP A 105 -38.89 -3.28 -40.58
N LEU A 106 -38.31 -3.53 -39.40
CA LEU A 106 -37.01 -4.19 -39.24
C LEU A 106 -37.11 -5.28 -38.16
N ARG A 107 -37.43 -6.52 -38.57
CA ARG A 107 -37.62 -7.66 -37.65
C ARG A 107 -36.29 -8.19 -37.12
N ILE A 108 -36.11 -8.16 -35.81
CA ILE A 108 -35.07 -8.89 -35.09
C ILE A 108 -35.66 -10.25 -34.68
N GLU A 109 -35.21 -11.35 -35.29
CA GLU A 109 -35.61 -12.71 -34.88
C GLU A 109 -34.68 -13.28 -33.79
N PRO A 110 -35.21 -13.94 -32.75
CA PRO A 110 -34.40 -14.71 -31.80
C PRO A 110 -33.90 -16.02 -32.44
N PRO A 111 -32.75 -16.56 -32.01
CA PRO A 111 -32.09 -17.67 -32.69
C PRO A 111 -32.86 -18.99 -32.55
N ARG A 112 -33.23 -19.60 -33.70
CA ARG A 112 -33.67 -21.00 -33.74
C ARG A 112 -32.49 -21.95 -33.59
N ARG A 113 -32.64 -22.97 -32.74
CA ARG A 113 -31.69 -24.09 -32.64
C ARG A 113 -31.62 -24.85 -33.97
N LEU A 114 -30.42 -25.02 -34.50
CA LEU A 114 -30.07 -26.09 -35.44
C LEU A 114 -29.24 -27.14 -34.72
N LEU A 115 -29.60 -28.41 -34.91
CA LEU A 115 -28.94 -29.58 -34.33
C LEU A 115 -27.77 -30.02 -35.23
N GLY A 116 -26.61 -30.31 -34.63
CA GLY A 116 -25.53 -31.05 -35.31
C GLY A 116 -24.12 -30.57 -34.95
N TYR A 117 -23.34 -31.46 -34.34
CA TYR A 117 -21.91 -31.35 -33.94
C TYR A 117 -21.55 -30.51 -32.70
N PRO A 118 -20.69 -31.04 -31.80
CA PRO A 118 -20.24 -30.33 -30.60
C PRO A 118 -18.87 -29.65 -30.77
N GLY A 119 -18.70 -28.50 -30.10
CA GLY A 119 -17.40 -27.87 -29.88
C GLY A 119 -17.15 -26.61 -30.70
N ARG A 120 -16.66 -25.56 -30.00
CA ARG A 120 -16.42 -24.17 -30.46
C ARG A 120 -17.70 -23.34 -30.66
N ARG A 121 -17.90 -22.35 -29.80
CA ARG A 121 -18.86 -21.25 -30.03
C ARG A 121 -18.30 -20.36 -31.13
N ALA A 122 -19.15 -19.98 -32.09
CA ALA A 122 -18.80 -19.09 -33.18
C ALA A 122 -18.96 -17.61 -32.79
N ASP A 123 -18.10 -16.77 -33.33
CA ASP A 123 -18.14 -15.32 -33.13
C ASP A 123 -19.37 -14.69 -33.81
N VAL A 124 -20.00 -13.71 -33.13
CA VAL A 124 -21.14 -12.94 -33.65
C VAL A 124 -20.76 -11.47 -33.77
N VAL A 125 -21.23 -10.86 -34.86
CA VAL A 125 -20.35 -10.02 -35.66
C VAL A 125 -21.20 -9.14 -36.62
N VAL A 126 -21.34 -7.83 -36.35
CA VAL A 126 -22.03 -6.79 -37.19
C VAL A 126 -21.53 -5.37 -36.82
N HIS A 127 -21.20 -4.49 -37.78
CA HIS A 127 -20.69 -3.09 -37.62
C HIS A 127 -20.53 -2.37 -39.00
N CYS A 128 -19.82 -1.21 -39.01
CA CYS A 128 -19.36 -0.28 -40.09
C CYS A 128 -20.43 0.62 -40.73
N GLN A 129 -20.31 1.95 -40.94
CA GLN A 129 -19.30 3.01 -40.70
C GLN A 129 -19.95 4.15 -39.82
N VAL A 130 -19.39 5.34 -39.47
CA VAL A 130 -18.18 6.06 -39.91
C VAL A 130 -17.36 6.60 -38.72
N PHE A 131 -16.16 6.05 -38.57
CA PHE A 131 -14.91 6.78 -38.36
C PHE A 131 -14.11 6.65 -39.68
N GLU A 132 -13.15 7.52 -39.96
CA GLU A 132 -12.25 7.33 -41.12
C GLU A 132 -11.26 6.19 -40.89
N VAL A 133 -10.96 5.45 -41.97
CA VAL A 133 -9.98 4.35 -42.00
C VAL A 133 -9.19 4.45 -43.30
N LEU A 134 -7.86 4.48 -43.21
CA LEU A 134 -6.97 4.36 -44.37
C LEU A 134 -7.12 2.97 -45.01
N LEU A 135 -7.70 2.93 -46.21
CA LEU A 135 -7.77 1.72 -47.05
C LEU A 135 -6.65 1.74 -48.08
N ASP A 136 -5.64 0.91 -47.86
CA ASP A 136 -4.69 0.55 -48.93
C ASP A 136 -5.40 -0.31 -49.99
N ARG A 137 -5.04 -0.14 -51.27
CA ARG A 137 -5.79 -0.66 -52.41
C ARG A 137 -5.53 -2.14 -52.66
N ALA A 138 -6.30 -3.01 -51.99
CA ALA A 138 -6.34 -4.44 -52.31
C ALA A 138 -7.78 -5.03 -52.34
N GLY A 139 -8.39 -5.02 -53.54
CA GLY A 139 -9.38 -6.03 -53.95
C GLY A 139 -10.84 -5.85 -53.51
N CYS A 140 -11.56 -4.87 -54.07
CA CYS A 140 -13.02 -4.78 -53.92
C CYS A 140 -13.74 -4.31 -55.21
N ASP A 141 -13.64 -5.09 -56.28
CA ASP A 141 -14.25 -4.76 -57.59
C ASP A 141 -15.67 -5.35 -57.80
N ASP A 142 -16.18 -6.18 -56.87
CA ASP A 142 -17.40 -7.01 -57.06
C ASP A 142 -18.54 -6.75 -56.04
N CYS A 143 -18.43 -5.71 -55.20
CA CYS A 143 -19.45 -5.42 -54.18
C CYS A 143 -20.66 -4.66 -54.77
N ARG A 144 -21.86 -5.27 -54.74
CA ARG A 144 -23.10 -4.70 -55.30
C ARG A 144 -24.04 -4.02 -54.28
N LEU A 145 -23.50 -3.54 -53.15
CA LEU A 145 -24.28 -2.81 -52.14
C LEU A 145 -24.23 -1.29 -52.40
N GLU A 146 -25.35 -0.59 -52.23
CA GLU A 146 -25.33 0.88 -52.31
C GLU A 146 -24.51 1.47 -51.14
N PRO A 147 -23.68 2.51 -51.39
CA PRO A 147 -22.79 3.11 -50.38
C PRO A 147 -23.49 3.53 -49.08
N THR A 148 -24.75 3.93 -49.18
CA THR A 148 -25.63 4.36 -48.08
C THR A 148 -25.90 3.26 -47.04
N THR A 149 -25.81 1.98 -47.42
CA THR A 149 -26.05 0.84 -46.51
C THR A 149 -24.84 0.55 -45.62
N CYS A 150 -23.63 0.65 -46.18
CA CYS A 150 -22.39 0.55 -45.41
C CYS A 150 -22.18 1.72 -44.45
N GLN A 151 -22.89 2.85 -44.59
CA GLN A 151 -22.77 3.98 -43.68
C GLN A 151 -23.63 3.86 -42.40
N ARG A 152 -24.78 3.17 -42.44
CA ARG A 152 -25.72 3.12 -41.29
C ARG A 152 -25.28 2.16 -40.17
N LEU A 153 -24.52 1.12 -40.52
CA LEU A 153 -24.28 -0.06 -39.69
C LEU A 153 -23.27 0.14 -38.53
N ALA A 154 -22.51 1.26 -38.45
CA ALA A 154 -21.76 1.69 -37.25
C ALA A 154 -22.10 3.09 -36.75
N HIS A 155 -23.13 3.74 -37.29
CA HIS A 155 -23.91 4.68 -36.49
C HIS A 155 -24.64 3.94 -35.34
N LEU A 156 -24.78 2.62 -35.46
CA LEU A 156 -25.19 1.69 -34.40
C LEU A 156 -24.06 1.30 -33.43
N ALA A 157 -22.79 1.47 -33.80
CA ALA A 157 -21.65 1.04 -32.99
C ALA A 157 -21.30 2.02 -31.84
N THR A 158 -21.72 3.27 -31.97
CA THR A 158 -21.35 4.39 -31.09
C THR A 158 -22.24 4.52 -29.85
N ARG A 159 -23.07 3.51 -29.54
CA ARG A 159 -23.98 3.50 -28.37
C ARG A 159 -23.42 2.78 -27.13
N HIS A 160 -22.19 2.26 -27.19
CA HIS A 160 -21.48 1.67 -26.05
C HIS A 160 -20.16 2.41 -25.79
N PRO A 161 -19.68 2.49 -24.53
CA PRO A 161 -18.45 3.22 -24.21
C PRO A 161 -17.22 2.58 -24.90
N PRO A 162 -16.33 3.37 -25.52
CA PRO A 162 -15.25 2.88 -26.38
C PRO A 162 -14.11 2.15 -25.64
N GLU A 163 -14.19 2.05 -24.31
CA GLU A 163 -13.14 1.48 -23.46
C GLU A 163 -13.18 -0.05 -23.39
N GLU A 164 -14.31 -0.67 -23.74
CA GLU A 164 -14.55 -2.11 -23.52
C GLU A 164 -14.24 -3.04 -24.71
N TYR A 165 -14.09 -2.55 -25.95
CA TYR A 165 -13.99 -3.42 -27.15
C TYR A 165 -12.95 -2.95 -28.18
N LEU A 166 -12.47 -3.88 -29.01
CA LEU A 166 -11.46 -3.70 -30.06
C LEU A 166 -11.93 -4.40 -31.35
N LEU A 167 -11.92 -3.70 -32.50
CA LEU A 167 -12.20 -4.31 -33.80
C LEU A 167 -10.97 -5.06 -34.33
N ILE A 168 -11.15 -6.31 -34.78
CA ILE A 168 -10.05 -7.21 -35.20
C ILE A 168 -10.19 -7.74 -36.64
N GLY A 169 -11.28 -7.46 -37.37
CA GLY A 169 -11.38 -7.79 -38.80
C GLY A 169 -12.77 -7.58 -39.40
N HIS A 170 -12.89 -7.70 -40.73
CA HIS A 170 -14.18 -7.70 -41.42
C HIS A 170 -14.17 -8.52 -42.72
N ALA A 171 -15.35 -8.98 -43.16
CA ALA A 171 -15.57 -9.69 -44.42
C ALA A 171 -16.96 -9.38 -45.02
N CYS A 172 -17.03 -9.37 -46.36
CA CYS A 172 -18.28 -9.27 -47.12
C CYS A 172 -18.62 -10.61 -47.77
N LEU A 173 -19.87 -11.07 -47.66
CA LEU A 173 -20.34 -12.33 -48.28
C LEU A 173 -21.18 -12.05 -49.53
N PRO A 174 -21.21 -12.96 -50.54
CA PRO A 174 -21.91 -12.74 -51.81
C PRO A 174 -23.43 -12.56 -51.74
N SER A 175 -24.02 -12.72 -50.56
CA SER A 175 -25.47 -12.70 -50.30
C SER A 175 -25.97 -11.42 -49.61
N SER A 176 -25.30 -10.29 -49.84
CA SER A 176 -25.64 -8.98 -49.25
C SER A 176 -25.57 -8.95 -47.71
N ARG A 177 -24.52 -9.56 -47.14
CA ARG A 177 -24.28 -9.61 -45.68
C ARG A 177 -22.82 -9.26 -45.35
N CYS A 178 -22.62 -8.37 -44.37
CA CYS A 178 -21.31 -8.00 -43.83
C CYS A 178 -21.07 -8.61 -42.45
N VAL A 179 -19.80 -8.91 -42.14
CA VAL A 179 -19.34 -9.67 -40.98
C VAL A 179 -18.10 -8.97 -40.40
N LEU A 180 -18.27 -8.09 -39.41
CA LEU A 180 -17.24 -7.40 -38.59
C LEU A 180 -16.87 -8.09 -37.24
N ALA A 181 -15.64 -8.58 -37.09
CA ALA A 181 -15.15 -9.25 -35.88
C ALA A 181 -14.66 -8.26 -34.79
N VAL A 182 -15.27 -8.31 -33.61
CA VAL A 182 -14.92 -7.50 -32.41
C VAL A 182 -14.53 -8.40 -31.23
N GLN A 183 -13.51 -7.96 -30.48
CA GLN A 183 -12.98 -8.62 -29.28
C GLN A 183 -13.16 -7.68 -28.08
N ARG A 184 -13.67 -8.18 -26.94
CA ARG A 184 -13.69 -7.40 -25.70
C ARG A 184 -12.26 -7.12 -25.23
N ARG A 185 -11.94 -5.88 -24.85
CA ARG A 185 -10.67 -5.55 -24.21
C ARG A 185 -10.61 -6.27 -22.86
N GLU A 186 -9.63 -7.15 -22.69
CA GLU A 186 -9.25 -7.65 -21.36
C GLU A 186 -8.88 -6.45 -20.46
N PRO A 187 -9.31 -6.42 -19.18
CA PRO A 187 -8.90 -5.38 -18.23
C PRO A 187 -7.37 -5.22 -18.20
N ALA A 188 -6.87 -4.01 -17.93
CA ALA A 188 -5.43 -3.73 -17.89
C ALA A 188 -4.65 -4.73 -17.00
N GLY A 189 -5.22 -5.05 -15.84
CA GLY A 189 -4.73 -6.06 -14.91
C GLY A 189 -4.57 -7.46 -15.51
N PHE A 190 -5.46 -7.90 -16.40
CA PHE A 190 -5.39 -9.22 -17.04
C PHE A 190 -4.16 -9.33 -17.96
N ARG A 191 -3.88 -8.27 -18.74
CA ARG A 191 -2.66 -8.20 -19.57
C ARG A 191 -1.39 -8.18 -18.71
N GLN A 192 -1.43 -7.51 -17.56
CA GLN A 192 -0.30 -7.43 -16.63
C GLN A 192 -0.03 -8.78 -15.93
N VAL A 193 -1.06 -9.43 -15.39
CA VAL A 193 -0.98 -10.80 -14.82
C VAL A 193 -0.44 -11.78 -15.85
N ARG A 194 -0.98 -11.75 -17.09
CA ARG A 194 -0.52 -12.63 -18.18
C ARG A 194 0.93 -12.35 -18.58
N ARG A 195 1.35 -11.08 -18.66
CA ARG A 195 2.75 -10.70 -18.95
C ARG A 195 3.70 -11.10 -17.82
N ILE A 196 3.27 -11.05 -16.55
CA ILE A 196 4.04 -11.57 -15.41
C ILE A 196 4.16 -13.10 -15.50
N ALA A 197 3.07 -13.81 -15.80
CA ALA A 197 3.08 -15.26 -15.98
C ALA A 197 3.97 -15.70 -17.16
N ASP A 198 3.86 -15.04 -18.32
CA ASP A 198 4.69 -15.30 -19.51
C ASP A 198 6.18 -15.02 -19.23
N ASN A 199 6.49 -13.98 -18.46
CA ASN A 199 7.87 -13.68 -18.04
C ASN A 199 8.40 -14.69 -17.02
N ALA A 200 7.57 -15.13 -16.06
CA ALA A 200 7.93 -16.18 -15.10
C ALA A 200 8.19 -17.53 -15.80
N ALA A 201 7.32 -17.91 -16.75
CA ALA A 201 7.51 -19.10 -17.57
C ALA A 201 8.78 -19.05 -18.44
N ARG A 202 9.18 -17.86 -18.92
CA ARG A 202 10.44 -17.65 -19.65
C ARG A 202 11.68 -17.65 -18.75
N ALA A 203 11.55 -17.23 -17.49
CA ALA A 203 12.64 -17.26 -16.51
C ALA A 203 12.88 -18.68 -15.94
N GLY A 204 11.87 -19.55 -15.94
CA GLY A 204 11.83 -20.81 -15.18
C GLY A 204 11.91 -22.11 -15.98
N LEU A 205 12.79 -22.24 -16.99
CA LEU A 205 13.01 -23.53 -17.69
C LEU A 205 14.49 -23.96 -17.76
N ARG A 206 15.12 -24.08 -16.59
CA ARG A 206 16.16 -25.10 -16.35
C ARG A 206 15.58 -26.14 -15.40
N ARG A 207 15.65 -27.43 -15.77
CA ARG A 207 15.22 -28.56 -14.93
C ARG A 207 16.19 -28.77 -13.74
N GLY A 208 16.15 -27.85 -12.78
CA GLY A 208 16.69 -28.00 -11.42
C GLY A 208 15.57 -28.28 -10.42
N ARG A 209 15.92 -28.51 -9.14
CA ARG A 209 14.95 -28.67 -8.04
C ARG A 209 13.93 -27.52 -8.03
N ALA A 210 12.67 -27.83 -7.70
CA ALA A 210 11.65 -26.82 -7.48
C ALA A 210 12.11 -25.85 -6.37
N VAL A 211 11.92 -24.55 -6.61
CA VAL A 211 12.38 -23.46 -5.74
C VAL A 211 11.19 -23.03 -4.88
N VAL A 212 11.17 -23.44 -3.60
CA VAL A 212 10.08 -23.10 -2.69
C VAL A 212 10.48 -21.89 -1.84
N ARG A 213 9.87 -20.73 -2.12
CA ARG A 213 9.95 -19.53 -1.27
C ARG A 213 8.77 -19.56 -0.29
N VAL A 214 9.06 -19.45 1.00
CA VAL A 214 8.06 -19.53 2.07
C VAL A 214 8.02 -18.23 2.82
N ALA A 215 6.82 -17.67 2.98
CA ALA A 215 6.56 -16.58 3.91
C ALA A 215 5.96 -17.11 5.21
N VAL A 216 6.44 -16.59 6.35
CA VAL A 216 5.89 -16.91 7.68
C VAL A 216 5.73 -15.64 8.51
N GLU A 217 4.48 -15.28 8.80
CA GLU A 217 4.12 -14.16 9.68
C GLU A 217 3.72 -14.67 11.07
N VAL A 218 4.30 -14.10 12.13
CA VAL A 218 3.97 -14.47 13.53
C VAL A 218 3.11 -13.39 14.18
N GLY A 219 1.80 -13.61 14.12
CA GLY A 219 0.80 -12.81 14.82
C GLY A 219 0.60 -13.21 16.28
N GLY A 220 -0.21 -12.45 17.01
CA GLY A 220 -0.51 -12.70 18.43
C GLY A 220 -1.48 -13.86 18.71
N THR A 221 -2.02 -14.53 17.69
CA THR A 221 -3.00 -15.63 17.83
C THR A 221 -2.65 -16.83 16.99
N PHE A 222 -2.23 -16.61 15.74
CA PHE A 222 -1.76 -17.65 14.82
C PHE A 222 -0.46 -17.24 14.16
N THR A 223 0.32 -18.27 13.77
CA THR A 223 1.43 -18.16 12.83
C THR A 223 0.91 -18.56 11.45
N ASP A 224 1.13 -17.70 10.46
CA ASP A 224 0.57 -17.77 9.12
C ASP A 224 1.65 -18.05 8.09
N LEU A 225 1.49 -19.13 7.32
CA LEU A 225 2.44 -19.59 6.32
C LEU A 225 1.83 -19.55 4.92
N LEU A 226 2.59 -19.03 3.96
CA LEU A 226 2.20 -18.97 2.55
C LEU A 226 3.39 -19.27 1.63
N TRP A 227 3.24 -20.21 0.70
CA TRP A 227 4.27 -20.54 -0.30
C TRP A 227 3.65 -20.82 -1.66
N VAL A 228 4.50 -20.87 -2.69
CA VAL A 228 4.13 -21.43 -4.00
C VAL A 228 4.80 -22.79 -4.13
N ASP A 229 4.02 -23.82 -4.42
CA ASP A 229 4.54 -25.18 -4.60
C ASP A 229 5.16 -25.40 -5.99
N ALA A 230 5.74 -26.59 -6.20
CA ALA A 230 6.38 -26.98 -7.45
C ALA A 230 5.43 -27.00 -8.67
N GLY A 231 4.11 -27.04 -8.45
CA GLY A 231 3.08 -26.98 -9.48
C GLY A 231 2.57 -25.57 -9.76
N GLY A 232 3.09 -24.54 -9.07
CA GLY A 232 2.60 -23.17 -9.18
C GLY A 232 1.32 -22.91 -8.38
N GLN A 233 0.93 -23.79 -7.44
CA GLN A 233 -0.23 -23.52 -6.59
C GLN A 233 0.20 -22.74 -5.34
N VAL A 234 -0.55 -21.70 -5.00
CA VAL A 234 -0.43 -21.03 -3.71
C VAL A 234 -0.93 -21.99 -2.63
N ARG A 235 -0.09 -22.25 -1.64
CA ARG A 235 -0.38 -23.08 -0.47
C ARG A 235 -0.41 -22.18 0.77
N THR A 236 -1.33 -22.46 1.67
CA THR A 236 -1.50 -21.75 2.94
C THR A 236 -1.55 -22.74 4.09
N TRP A 237 -0.84 -22.44 5.18
CA TRP A 237 -0.96 -23.18 6.44
C TRP A 237 -1.07 -22.22 7.62
N LYS A 238 -1.78 -22.63 8.67
CA LYS A 238 -2.05 -21.78 9.84
C LYS A 238 -1.99 -22.65 11.08
N VAL A 239 -1.10 -22.30 12.01
CA VAL A 239 -0.91 -22.98 13.31
C VAL A 239 -1.10 -21.98 14.45
N PRO A 240 -1.49 -22.40 15.66
CA PRO A 240 -1.55 -21.52 16.81
C PRO A 240 -0.18 -20.88 17.11
N SER A 241 -0.15 -19.60 17.48
CA SER A 241 1.09 -18.98 17.96
C SER A 241 1.53 -19.58 19.29
N THR A 242 2.84 -19.59 19.53
CA THR A 242 3.46 -20.04 20.79
C THR A 242 4.15 -18.85 21.48
N PRO A 243 3.46 -18.02 22.30
CA PRO A 243 4.00 -16.74 22.75
C PRO A 243 5.30 -16.84 23.58
N GLY A 244 5.48 -17.94 24.31
CA GLY A 244 6.70 -18.22 25.09
C GLY A 244 7.89 -18.71 24.27
N ASP A 245 7.64 -19.24 23.07
CA ASP A 245 8.66 -19.67 22.10
C ASP A 245 8.14 -19.44 20.66
N PRO A 246 8.25 -18.20 20.14
CA PRO A 246 7.82 -17.88 18.79
C PRO A 246 8.55 -18.69 17.70
N SER A 247 9.78 -19.16 17.99
CA SER A 247 10.56 -20.02 17.08
C SER A 247 9.91 -21.39 16.92
N GLY A 248 9.49 -22.02 18.02
CA GLY A 248 8.75 -23.29 17.98
C GLY A 248 7.46 -23.21 17.18
N GLY A 249 6.74 -22.08 17.23
CA GLY A 249 5.54 -21.85 16.41
C GLY A 249 5.82 -21.78 14.90
N VAL A 250 6.93 -21.13 14.49
CA VAL A 250 7.39 -21.11 13.09
C VAL A 250 7.82 -22.51 12.65
N ILE A 251 8.63 -23.18 13.46
CA ILE A 251 9.16 -24.51 13.17
C ILE A 251 8.04 -25.54 13.01
N ALA A 252 7.08 -25.58 13.94
CA ALA A 252 5.92 -26.47 13.81
C ALA A 252 5.11 -26.19 12.54
N GLY A 253 4.92 -24.91 12.19
CA GLY A 253 4.28 -24.52 10.93
C GLY A 253 5.01 -25.04 9.69
N LEU A 254 6.34 -24.97 9.68
CA LEU A 254 7.18 -25.50 8.59
C LEU A 254 7.15 -27.04 8.53
N GLU A 255 7.23 -27.73 9.66
CA GLU A 255 7.21 -29.20 9.71
C GLU A 255 5.85 -29.80 9.33
N GLU A 256 4.76 -29.21 9.82
CA GLU A 256 3.40 -29.66 9.50
C GLU A 256 2.96 -29.26 8.09
N GLY A 257 3.22 -28.00 7.71
CA GLY A 257 2.74 -27.43 6.44
C GLY A 257 3.56 -27.87 5.23
N LEU A 258 4.88 -27.96 5.37
CA LEU A 258 5.81 -28.30 4.29
C LEU A 258 6.40 -29.72 4.41
N ALA A 259 5.74 -30.66 5.09
CA ALA A 259 6.28 -32.02 5.33
C ALA A 259 6.88 -32.73 4.09
N GLY A 260 6.37 -32.47 2.88
CA GLY A 260 6.94 -32.95 1.61
C GLY A 260 7.85 -31.96 0.85
N ASP A 261 7.67 -30.65 1.07
CA ASP A 261 8.35 -29.57 0.34
C ASP A 261 9.57 -28.97 1.09
N LEU A 262 9.70 -29.21 2.39
CA LEU A 262 10.72 -28.61 3.25
C LEU A 262 12.17 -28.78 2.74
N PRO A 263 12.60 -29.94 2.19
CA PRO A 263 13.93 -30.08 1.60
C PRO A 263 14.14 -29.34 0.26
N ALA A 264 13.08 -28.70 -0.27
CA ALA A 264 13.09 -27.84 -1.45
C ALA A 264 12.89 -26.36 -1.11
N LEU A 265 12.82 -26.01 0.19
CA LEU A 265 12.83 -24.62 0.66
C LEU A 265 14.14 -23.95 0.21
N THR A 266 14.02 -22.78 -0.41
CA THR A 266 15.16 -22.00 -0.91
C THR A 266 15.31 -20.65 -0.22
N GLU A 267 14.22 -20.06 0.26
CA GLU A 267 14.22 -18.79 1.00
C GLU A 267 13.11 -18.85 2.06
N LEU A 268 13.42 -18.42 3.29
CA LEU A 268 12.42 -18.17 4.32
C LEU A 268 12.29 -16.66 4.51
N LEU A 269 11.11 -16.11 4.22
CA LEU A 269 10.78 -14.70 4.43
C LEU A 269 9.89 -14.60 5.66
N HIS A 270 10.24 -13.73 6.59
CA HIS A 270 9.68 -13.76 7.94
C HIS A 270 9.30 -12.37 8.45
N GLY A 271 8.08 -12.25 8.99
CA GLY A 271 7.61 -11.08 9.73
C GLY A 271 7.04 -11.49 11.08
N SER A 272 7.08 -10.57 12.05
CA SER A 272 6.81 -10.94 13.43
C SER A 272 6.42 -9.77 14.33
N THR A 273 5.39 -9.99 15.14
CA THR A 273 4.97 -9.06 16.21
C THR A 273 5.86 -9.13 17.47
N VAL A 274 6.83 -10.05 17.55
CA VAL A 274 7.67 -10.30 18.74
C VAL A 274 8.41 -9.06 19.24
N ALA A 275 8.98 -8.25 18.33
CA ALA A 275 9.68 -7.02 18.71
C ALA A 275 8.71 -5.99 19.32
N THR A 276 7.54 -5.79 18.68
CA THR A 276 6.50 -4.86 19.12
C THR A 276 5.97 -5.25 20.51
N ASN A 277 5.63 -6.52 20.69
CA ASN A 277 5.09 -7.04 21.95
C ASN A 277 6.12 -6.95 23.07
N ALA A 278 7.40 -7.23 22.80
CA ALA A 278 8.46 -7.11 23.81
C ALA A 278 8.62 -5.68 24.36
N VAL A 279 8.38 -4.63 23.55
CA VAL A 279 8.36 -3.23 24.01
C VAL A 279 7.09 -2.93 24.80
N ILE A 280 5.91 -3.29 24.29
CA ILE A 280 4.61 -2.99 24.93
C ILE A 280 4.47 -3.72 26.28
N GLU A 281 4.75 -5.02 26.32
CA GLU A 281 4.66 -5.86 27.52
C GLU A 281 5.83 -5.65 28.49
N ARG A 282 6.85 -4.90 28.08
CA ARG A 282 8.10 -4.70 28.83
C ARG A 282 8.83 -6.02 29.14
N THR A 283 8.92 -6.91 28.15
CA THR A 283 9.54 -8.24 28.23
C THR A 283 10.86 -8.39 27.44
N GLY A 284 11.52 -7.28 27.10
CA GLY A 284 12.92 -7.25 26.63
C GLY A 284 13.95 -7.31 27.77
N CYS A 285 15.24 -7.16 27.43
CA CYS A 285 16.36 -7.43 28.34
C CYS A 285 16.63 -6.31 29.36
N ARG A 286 17.52 -6.56 30.32
CA ARG A 286 18.05 -5.54 31.23
C ARG A 286 19.07 -4.64 30.52
N ALA A 287 18.62 -3.79 29.59
CA ALA A 287 19.50 -2.84 28.91
C ALA A 287 20.02 -1.72 29.84
N GLY A 288 21.23 -1.23 29.61
CA GLY A 288 21.79 -0.02 30.20
C GLY A 288 21.95 1.09 29.15
N LEU A 289 22.14 2.33 29.61
CA LEU A 289 22.33 3.49 28.73
C LEU A 289 23.58 4.27 29.14
N VAL A 290 24.42 4.58 28.16
CA VAL A 290 25.55 5.51 28.27
C VAL A 290 25.17 6.81 27.57
N THR A 291 25.28 7.93 28.29
CA THR A 291 25.01 9.29 27.78
C THR A 291 26.23 10.19 27.97
N THR A 292 26.29 11.31 27.24
CA THR A 292 27.27 12.37 27.55
C THR A 292 27.01 12.96 28.93
N ARG A 293 28.07 13.25 29.71
CA ARG A 293 27.96 13.93 31.01
C ARG A 293 27.07 15.19 30.98
N GLY A 294 26.14 15.26 31.93
CA GLY A 294 25.04 16.23 32.04
C GLY A 294 23.73 15.80 31.38
N PHE A 295 23.65 14.60 30.79
CA PHE A 295 22.48 14.12 30.04
C PHE A 295 21.90 12.80 30.57
N ARG A 296 22.33 12.33 31.75
CA ARG A 296 21.83 11.11 32.41
C ARG A 296 20.30 10.99 32.44
N ASP A 297 19.61 12.11 32.67
CA ASP A 297 18.16 12.14 32.89
C ASP A 297 17.33 12.18 31.59
N ILE A 298 17.97 12.13 30.41
CA ILE A 298 17.34 12.36 29.10
C ILE A 298 16.03 11.57 28.86
N LEU A 299 16.00 10.28 29.18
CA LEU A 299 14.80 9.44 28.99
C LEU A 299 13.70 9.68 30.05
N VAL A 300 14.05 10.25 31.20
CA VAL A 300 13.11 10.58 32.29
C VAL A 300 12.52 11.97 32.08
N THR A 301 13.35 12.93 31.67
CA THR A 301 12.93 14.31 31.39
C THR A 301 12.08 14.37 30.13
N GLN A 302 12.45 13.63 29.07
CA GLN A 302 11.76 13.62 27.78
C GLN A 302 11.65 15.05 27.20
N ARG A 303 10.72 15.27 26.26
CA ARG A 303 10.40 16.63 25.76
C ARG A 303 9.51 17.46 26.70
N GLN A 304 9.13 16.93 27.86
CA GLN A 304 8.16 17.54 28.81
C GLN A 304 6.77 17.87 28.21
N LEU A 305 6.45 17.30 27.05
CA LEU A 305 5.14 17.40 26.41
C LEU A 305 4.04 16.77 27.28
N ARG A 306 2.79 17.17 27.04
CA ARG A 306 1.59 16.61 27.68
C ARG A 306 0.59 16.23 26.59
N ASP A 307 0.18 14.97 26.55
CA ASP A 307 -0.79 14.46 25.57
C ASP A 307 -2.15 15.17 25.72
N ASN A 308 -2.52 15.46 26.97
CA ASN A 308 -3.62 16.37 27.29
C ASN A 308 -3.06 17.65 27.91
N VAL A 309 -3.05 18.75 27.15
CA VAL A 309 -2.59 20.07 27.60
C VAL A 309 -3.39 20.62 28.80
N TYR A 310 -4.63 20.15 29.00
CA TYR A 310 -5.48 20.53 30.13
C TYR A 310 -5.25 19.67 31.38
N ALA A 311 -4.45 18.59 31.30
CA ALA A 311 -4.09 17.80 32.47
C ALA A 311 -3.08 18.56 33.35
N VAL A 312 -3.54 19.00 34.53
CA VAL A 312 -2.70 19.66 35.54
C VAL A 312 -1.58 18.73 36.01
N VAL A 313 -1.90 17.44 36.22
CA VAL A 313 -0.94 16.37 36.49
C VAL A 313 -0.96 15.42 35.29
N SER A 314 0.12 15.39 34.51
CA SER A 314 0.30 14.47 33.39
C SER A 314 1.20 13.32 33.80
N LYS A 315 0.80 12.07 33.52
CA LYS A 315 1.66 10.90 33.66
C LYS A 315 2.49 10.76 32.38
N LYS A 316 3.82 10.73 32.50
CA LYS A 316 4.71 10.44 31.37
C LYS A 316 4.82 8.93 31.13
N PRO A 317 5.06 8.47 29.89
CA PRO A 317 5.47 7.10 29.62
C PRO A 317 6.72 6.72 30.40
N ALA A 318 6.80 5.49 30.90
CA ALA A 318 7.98 5.00 31.61
C ALA A 318 9.12 4.71 30.62
N PRO A 319 10.35 5.20 30.83
CA PRO A 319 11.46 4.96 29.91
C PRO A 319 11.84 3.48 29.87
N ILE A 320 12.31 3.01 28.71
CA ILE A 320 12.67 1.59 28.52
C ILE A 320 13.93 1.20 29.33
N VAL A 321 14.86 2.15 29.50
CA VAL A 321 15.99 2.06 30.45
C VAL A 321 15.74 3.01 31.62
N PRO A 322 15.73 2.54 32.87
CA PRO A 322 15.55 3.38 34.05
C PRO A 322 16.85 4.12 34.41
N LEU A 323 16.72 5.24 35.13
CA LEU A 323 17.85 6.09 35.53
C LEU A 323 18.94 5.36 36.36
N SER A 324 18.57 4.31 37.11
CA SER A 324 19.52 3.47 37.84
C SER A 324 20.48 2.71 36.93
N ARG A 325 20.06 2.42 35.70
CA ARG A 325 20.85 1.76 34.64
C ARG A 325 21.41 2.75 33.60
N THR A 326 21.38 4.05 33.88
CA THR A 326 21.99 5.09 33.05
C THR A 326 23.26 5.65 33.69
N VAL A 327 24.34 5.66 32.93
CA VAL A 327 25.66 6.22 33.31
C VAL A 327 26.09 7.32 32.33
N GLU A 328 27.11 8.08 32.74
CA GLU A 328 27.61 9.23 31.99
C GLU A 328 29.07 9.01 31.55
N ALA A 329 29.29 8.95 30.25
CA ALA A 329 30.63 9.02 29.68
C ALA A 329 31.19 10.45 29.82
N VAL A 330 32.52 10.53 29.96
CA VAL A 330 33.23 11.80 30.12
C VAL A 330 33.78 12.23 28.78
N GLU A 331 32.95 12.88 27.98
CA GLU A 331 33.34 13.45 26.70
C GLU A 331 32.50 14.67 26.35
N ARG A 332 32.88 15.38 25.29
CA ARG A 332 32.05 16.40 24.64
C ARG A 332 32.52 16.61 23.21
N MET A 333 31.57 16.66 22.28
CA MET A 333 31.79 17.17 20.92
C MET A 333 31.04 18.49 20.74
N THR A 334 31.55 19.35 19.86
CA THR A 334 30.83 20.54 19.39
C THR A 334 29.74 20.13 18.38
N VAL A 335 28.81 21.05 18.07
CA VAL A 335 27.82 20.85 17.00
C VAL A 335 28.43 20.60 15.61
N ARG A 336 29.71 20.97 15.41
CA ARG A 336 30.48 20.70 14.19
C ARG A 336 31.13 19.31 14.16
N GLY A 337 31.08 18.58 15.27
CA GLY A 337 31.75 17.29 15.46
C GLY A 337 33.22 17.38 15.93
N GLU A 338 33.68 18.56 16.33
CA GLU A 338 35.03 18.75 16.87
C GLU A 338 35.09 18.24 18.32
N VAL A 339 36.18 17.58 18.70
CA VAL A 339 36.36 17.09 20.09
C VAL A 339 36.65 18.27 21.02
N GLN A 340 35.75 18.51 21.98
CA GLN A 340 35.92 19.54 23.01
C GLN A 340 36.45 18.94 24.33
N VAL A 341 36.01 17.72 24.67
CA VAL A 341 36.55 16.93 25.78
C VAL A 341 36.74 15.49 25.25
N PRO A 342 37.97 14.94 25.23
CA PRO A 342 38.23 13.55 24.82
C PRO A 342 37.49 12.55 25.71
N LEU A 343 37.15 11.39 25.16
CA LEU A 343 36.53 10.29 25.91
C LEU A 343 37.47 9.71 26.98
N ASP A 344 37.09 9.81 28.25
CA ASP A 344 37.69 9.04 29.35
C ASP A 344 37.21 7.58 29.33
N VAL A 345 37.98 6.74 28.64
CA VAL A 345 37.68 5.30 28.50
C VAL A 345 37.75 4.57 29.84
N ASP A 346 38.70 4.92 30.72
CA ASP A 346 38.86 4.24 32.00
C ASP A 346 37.70 4.55 32.95
N ALA A 347 37.20 5.79 32.96
CA ALA A 347 35.98 6.15 33.69
C ALA A 347 34.75 5.42 33.15
N LEU A 348 34.57 5.40 31.82
CA LEU A 348 33.48 4.68 31.19
C LEU A 348 33.51 3.19 31.54
N LEU A 349 34.67 2.53 31.44
CA LEU A 349 34.79 1.10 31.74
C LEU A 349 34.52 0.78 33.21
N ARG A 350 34.87 1.66 34.17
CA ARG A 350 34.49 1.49 35.59
C ARG A 350 32.97 1.54 35.77
N ASP A 351 32.29 2.52 35.19
CA ASP A 351 30.83 2.64 35.30
C ASP A 351 30.07 1.54 34.55
N VAL A 352 30.57 1.11 33.39
CA VAL A 352 30.01 -0.05 32.66
C VAL A 352 30.22 -1.35 33.44
N THR A 353 31.40 -1.56 34.04
CA THR A 353 31.64 -2.73 34.91
C THR A 353 30.63 -2.76 36.05
N ARG A 354 30.38 -1.61 36.69
CA ARG A 354 29.37 -1.48 37.74
C ARG A 354 27.94 -1.80 37.26
N LEU A 355 27.56 -1.40 36.03
CA LEU A 355 26.28 -1.78 35.44
C LEU A 355 26.17 -3.30 35.17
N VAL A 356 27.24 -3.94 34.72
CA VAL A 356 27.26 -5.39 34.49
C VAL A 356 27.20 -6.14 35.81
N ASP A 357 28.04 -5.78 36.79
CA ASP A 357 28.18 -6.50 38.05
C ASP A 357 26.99 -6.26 39.02
N GLU A 358 26.54 -5.01 39.19
CA GLU A 358 25.50 -4.65 40.18
C GLU A 358 24.08 -4.61 39.62
N GLN A 359 23.92 -4.35 38.32
CA GLN A 359 22.60 -4.23 37.67
C GLN A 359 22.33 -5.36 36.67
N GLN A 360 23.28 -6.29 36.49
CA GLN A 360 23.19 -7.44 35.61
C GLN A 360 22.75 -7.06 34.19
N VAL A 361 23.35 -5.99 33.65
CA VAL A 361 22.98 -5.44 32.33
C VAL A 361 23.33 -6.41 31.21
N GLU A 362 22.36 -6.65 30.33
CA GLU A 362 22.41 -7.65 29.24
C GLU A 362 22.69 -7.06 27.86
N ALA A 363 22.61 -5.73 27.72
CA ALA A 363 22.95 -4.97 26.51
C ALA A 363 23.14 -3.49 26.85
N LEU A 364 23.94 -2.76 26.07
CA LEU A 364 24.17 -1.32 26.26
C LEU A 364 23.73 -0.52 25.04
N ALA A 365 22.97 0.54 25.27
CA ALA A 365 22.81 1.64 24.34
C ALA A 365 23.86 2.72 24.64
N ILE A 366 24.49 3.28 23.61
CA ILE A 366 25.35 4.46 23.73
C ILE A 366 24.75 5.56 22.87
N CYS A 367 24.38 6.69 23.49
CA CYS A 367 23.87 7.87 22.81
C CYS A 367 24.56 9.13 23.32
N LEU A 368 25.60 9.56 22.59
CA LEU A 368 26.38 10.75 22.90
C LEU A 368 25.88 11.94 22.07
N LEU A 369 26.12 13.16 22.55
CA LEU A 369 25.76 14.37 21.82
C LEU A 369 26.61 14.51 20.55
N HIS A 370 25.93 14.91 19.46
CA HIS A 370 26.52 15.12 18.14
C HIS A 370 27.23 13.90 17.52
N ALA A 371 26.99 12.69 18.04
CA ALA A 371 27.48 11.44 17.44
C ALA A 371 27.01 11.23 15.99
N TYR A 372 25.86 11.80 15.60
CA TYR A 372 25.38 11.83 14.20
C TYR A 372 26.32 12.61 13.25
N GLN A 373 27.08 13.58 13.78
CA GLN A 373 28.02 14.43 13.04
C GLN A 373 29.43 13.85 13.06
N ASN A 374 29.85 13.27 14.20
CA ASN A 374 31.11 12.55 14.35
C ASN A 374 30.93 11.36 15.30
N PRO A 375 30.93 10.10 14.81
CA PRO A 375 30.67 8.92 15.62
C PRO A 375 31.89 8.42 16.43
N ALA A 376 33.05 9.08 16.33
CA ALA A 376 34.33 8.53 16.81
C ALA A 376 34.33 8.13 18.30
N HIS A 377 33.69 8.91 19.19
CA HIS A 377 33.61 8.54 20.61
C HIS A 377 32.67 7.36 20.87
N GLU A 378 31.55 7.24 20.15
CA GLU A 378 30.66 6.07 20.25
C GLU A 378 31.37 4.80 19.78
N GLN A 379 32.08 4.88 18.65
CA GLN A 379 32.85 3.78 18.09
C GLN A 379 34.02 3.35 19.00
N HIS A 380 34.74 4.32 19.58
CA HIS A 380 35.82 4.04 20.54
C HIS A 380 35.28 3.42 21.84
N ALA A 381 34.16 3.94 22.37
CA ALA A 381 33.47 3.36 23.52
C ALA A 381 33.06 1.90 23.28
N ARG A 382 32.45 1.58 22.14
CA ARG A 382 32.11 0.20 21.75
C ARG A 382 33.34 -0.70 21.70
N ALA A 383 34.43 -0.26 21.06
CA ALA A 383 35.64 -1.07 20.94
C ALA A 383 36.27 -1.39 22.32
N ALA A 384 36.33 -0.39 23.21
CA ALA A 384 36.82 -0.58 24.58
C ALA A 384 35.92 -1.53 25.40
N ILE A 385 34.59 -1.35 25.32
CA ILE A 385 33.63 -2.20 26.03
C ILE A 385 33.71 -3.65 25.52
N ALA A 386 33.70 -3.87 24.20
CA ALA A 386 33.79 -5.20 23.60
C ALA A 386 35.11 -5.93 23.94
N THR A 387 36.21 -5.19 24.15
CA THR A 387 37.48 -5.77 24.62
C THR A 387 37.39 -6.31 26.04
N ARG A 388 36.54 -5.70 26.90
CA ARG A 388 36.37 -6.09 28.31
C ARG A 388 35.20 -7.07 28.54
N PHE A 389 34.15 -6.93 27.73
CA PHE A 389 32.87 -7.66 27.82
C PHE A 389 32.47 -8.13 26.40
N PRO A 390 33.12 -9.18 25.86
CA PRO A 390 32.93 -9.60 24.46
C PRO A 390 31.49 -10.06 24.16
N ASP A 391 30.82 -10.65 25.14
CA ASP A 391 29.45 -11.18 25.00
C ASP A 391 28.35 -10.13 25.24
N LEU A 392 28.71 -8.87 25.56
CA LEU A 392 27.76 -7.80 25.86
C LEU A 392 27.42 -7.00 24.59
N PRO A 393 26.19 -7.07 24.05
CA PRO A 393 25.80 -6.31 22.86
C PRO A 393 25.85 -4.80 23.13
N VAL A 394 26.53 -4.06 22.26
CA VAL A 394 26.63 -2.59 22.33
C VAL A 394 26.04 -1.97 21.07
N VAL A 395 24.97 -1.20 21.26
CA VAL A 395 24.24 -0.51 20.20
C VAL A 395 24.58 0.97 20.21
N LEU A 396 25.02 1.50 19.06
CA LEU A 396 25.42 2.89 18.90
C LEU A 396 24.30 3.73 18.29
N SER A 397 24.15 4.96 18.78
CA SER A 397 23.17 5.90 18.26
C SER A 397 23.52 6.39 16.86
N SER A 398 24.82 6.47 16.53
CA SER A 398 25.31 6.71 15.18
C SER A 398 24.93 5.64 14.16
N ASP A 399 24.74 4.40 14.61
CA ASP A 399 24.53 3.25 13.73
C ASP A 399 23.03 2.95 13.54
N VAL A 400 22.21 3.26 14.55
CA VAL A 400 20.74 3.07 14.53
C VAL A 400 19.99 4.29 14.01
N LEU A 401 20.35 5.50 14.46
CA LEU A 401 19.64 6.72 14.08
C LEU A 401 20.60 7.93 14.06
N PRO A 402 21.41 8.09 12.99
CA PRO A 402 22.33 9.22 12.83
C PRO A 402 21.59 10.52 12.47
N ALA A 403 20.71 10.97 13.37
CA ALA A 403 19.88 12.16 13.26
C ALA A 403 20.14 13.19 14.37
N ILE A 404 19.82 14.46 14.09
CA ILE A 404 19.63 15.49 15.12
C ILE A 404 18.51 15.09 16.10
N ARG A 405 18.43 15.81 17.21
CA ARG A 405 17.52 15.58 18.36
C ARG A 405 17.91 14.36 19.20
N GLU A 406 18.43 14.64 20.38
CA GLU A 406 19.02 13.68 21.31
C GLU A 406 18.02 12.74 22.01
N TYR A 407 16.81 13.18 22.32
CA TYR A 407 15.84 12.35 23.06
C TYR A 407 15.28 11.20 22.22
N GLU A 408 14.85 11.49 20.99
CA GLU A 408 14.28 10.56 20.04
C GLU A 408 15.35 9.53 19.61
N ARG A 409 16.59 10.01 19.39
CA ARG A 409 17.76 9.17 19.16
C ARG A 409 18.09 8.27 20.36
N ALA A 410 18.13 8.81 21.58
CA ALA A 410 18.40 8.03 22.79
C ALA A 410 17.31 6.97 23.05
N SER A 411 16.04 7.33 22.86
CA SER A 411 14.88 6.43 22.98
C SER A 411 14.99 5.27 21.98
N THR A 412 15.20 5.57 20.70
CA THR A 412 15.35 4.57 19.64
C THR A 412 16.54 3.63 19.90
N THR A 413 17.68 4.16 20.31
CA THR A 413 18.90 3.37 20.62
C THR A 413 18.70 2.50 21.86
N ALA A 414 18.02 3.03 22.89
CA ALA A 414 17.68 2.28 24.10
C ALA A 414 16.69 1.14 23.82
N ILE A 415 15.69 1.35 22.95
CA ILE A 415 14.76 0.30 22.50
C ILE A 415 15.51 -0.77 21.67
N ALA A 416 16.42 -0.36 20.79
CA ALA A 416 17.25 -1.30 20.03
C ALA A 416 18.09 -2.20 20.96
N ALA A 417 18.83 -1.63 21.92
CA ALA A 417 19.58 -2.40 22.91
C ALA A 417 18.69 -3.32 23.76
N TYR A 418 17.52 -2.83 24.17
CA TYR A 418 16.52 -3.59 24.93
C TYR A 418 15.99 -4.83 24.20
N LEU A 419 15.93 -4.78 22.87
CA LEU A 419 15.49 -5.88 22.01
C LEU A 419 16.63 -6.83 21.60
N SER A 420 17.89 -6.35 21.55
CA SER A 420 19.02 -7.05 20.95
C SER A 420 19.20 -8.51 21.38
N PRO A 421 19.26 -8.88 22.68
CA PRO A 421 19.48 -10.28 23.06
C PRO A 421 18.34 -11.21 22.64
N ARG A 422 17.09 -10.78 22.84
CA ARG A 422 15.89 -11.60 22.56
C ARG A 422 15.69 -11.83 21.07
N ILE A 423 15.83 -10.78 20.26
CA ILE A 423 15.74 -10.89 18.80
C ILE A 423 16.94 -11.67 18.23
N GLY A 424 18.14 -11.47 18.79
CA GLY A 424 19.34 -12.22 18.41
C GLY A 424 19.18 -13.73 18.62
N GLN A 425 18.68 -14.15 19.78
CA GLN A 425 18.41 -15.57 20.09
C GLN A 425 17.32 -16.14 19.16
N TYR A 426 16.21 -15.40 18.98
CA TYR A 426 15.10 -15.83 18.13
C TYR A 426 15.53 -16.11 16.68
N LEU A 427 16.28 -15.18 16.07
CA LEU A 427 16.79 -15.36 14.70
C LEU A 427 17.84 -16.49 14.63
N SER A 428 18.65 -16.71 15.68
CA SER A 428 19.61 -17.82 15.72
C SER A 428 18.93 -19.18 15.70
N HIS A 429 17.89 -19.39 16.51
CA HIS A 429 17.17 -20.67 16.52
C HIS A 429 16.54 -21.00 15.15
N LEU A 430 16.02 -19.99 14.43
CA LEU A 430 15.49 -20.17 13.07
C LEU A 430 16.59 -20.48 12.05
N GLU A 431 17.73 -19.77 12.10
CA GLU A 431 18.89 -20.04 11.23
C GLU A 431 19.52 -21.41 11.50
N GLU A 432 19.60 -21.85 12.76
CA GLU A 432 20.07 -23.17 13.16
C GLU A 432 19.16 -24.28 12.64
N TYR A 433 17.84 -24.14 12.85
CA TYR A 433 16.85 -25.06 12.29
C TYR A 433 16.95 -25.18 10.75
N LEU A 434 17.03 -24.05 10.03
CA LEU A 434 17.17 -24.06 8.58
C LEU A 434 18.46 -24.78 8.15
N ARG A 435 19.58 -24.51 8.82
CA ARG A 435 20.88 -25.11 8.53
C ARG A 435 20.88 -26.63 8.74
N GLU A 436 20.21 -27.11 9.77
CA GLU A 436 20.11 -28.54 10.09
C GLU A 436 19.13 -29.31 9.20
N ARG A 437 18.04 -28.67 8.75
CA ARG A 437 16.91 -29.35 8.10
C ARG A 437 16.77 -29.10 6.60
N VAL A 438 17.33 -27.99 6.11
CA VAL A 438 17.22 -27.55 4.71
C VAL A 438 18.61 -27.34 4.09
N GLY A 439 19.52 -26.67 4.81
CA GLY A 439 20.84 -26.29 4.35
C GLY A 439 21.02 -24.77 4.31
N GLU A 440 21.68 -24.24 3.28
CA GLU A 440 22.01 -22.80 3.15
C GLU A 440 20.84 -21.93 2.66
N ALA A 441 19.63 -22.14 3.19
CA ALA A 441 18.48 -21.29 2.89
C ALA A 441 18.57 -19.96 3.66
N PRO A 442 18.66 -18.78 3.00
CA PRO A 442 18.66 -17.49 3.69
C PRO A 442 17.33 -17.21 4.40
N LEU A 443 17.46 -16.63 5.59
CA LEU A 443 16.36 -16.03 6.35
C LEU A 443 16.31 -14.53 6.05
N PHE A 444 15.24 -14.08 5.40
CA PHE A 444 14.90 -12.67 5.24
C PHE A 444 13.88 -12.25 6.28
N VAL A 445 14.02 -11.04 6.81
CA VAL A 445 13.19 -10.48 7.88
C VAL A 445 12.62 -9.14 7.42
N MET A 446 11.32 -8.96 7.62
CA MET A 446 10.58 -7.75 7.27
C MET A 446 10.90 -6.58 8.22
N GLN A 447 11.09 -5.40 7.64
CA GLN A 447 11.29 -4.14 8.36
C GLN A 447 9.98 -3.35 8.51
N SER A 448 9.96 -2.42 9.45
CA SER A 448 8.89 -1.43 9.62
C SER A 448 8.57 -0.64 8.34
N SER A 449 9.55 -0.48 7.44
CA SER A 449 9.42 0.24 6.16
C SER A 449 8.74 -0.57 5.05
N GLY A 450 8.45 -1.86 5.26
CA GLY A 450 7.86 -2.74 4.24
C GLY A 450 8.87 -3.44 3.32
N GLY A 451 10.16 -3.12 3.44
CA GLY A 451 11.24 -3.88 2.78
C GLY A 451 11.74 -5.03 3.64
N VAL A 452 12.33 -6.05 3.02
CA VAL A 452 13.02 -7.15 3.73
C VAL A 452 14.54 -6.95 3.75
N LEU A 453 15.22 -7.54 4.73
CA LEU A 453 16.69 -7.69 4.76
C LEU A 453 17.07 -9.09 5.24
N PRO A 454 18.24 -9.63 4.87
CA PRO A 454 18.77 -10.84 5.51
C PRO A 454 18.87 -10.65 7.03
N SER A 455 18.61 -11.71 7.80
CA SER A 455 18.64 -11.71 9.27
C SER A 455 19.93 -11.10 9.84
N ALA A 456 21.08 -11.33 9.18
CA ALA A 456 22.36 -10.73 9.51
C ALA A 456 22.35 -9.19 9.56
N GLY A 457 21.62 -8.52 8.66
CA GLY A 457 21.43 -7.06 8.68
C GLY A 457 20.60 -6.62 9.89
N ILE A 458 19.48 -7.31 10.13
CA ILE A 458 18.51 -6.99 11.20
C ILE A 458 19.07 -7.22 12.61
N ARG A 459 19.95 -8.21 12.82
CA ARG A 459 20.60 -8.47 14.13
C ARG A 459 21.27 -7.23 14.73
N SER A 460 21.80 -6.34 13.88
CA SER A 460 22.43 -5.09 14.31
C SER A 460 21.44 -3.94 14.59
N ARG A 461 20.18 -4.07 14.12
CA ARG A 461 19.13 -3.03 14.16
C ARG A 461 17.75 -3.65 14.49
N PRO A 462 17.58 -4.39 15.61
CA PRO A 462 16.34 -5.13 15.91
C PRO A 462 15.10 -4.24 16.08
N VAL A 463 15.30 -2.93 16.29
CA VAL A 463 14.25 -1.91 16.31
C VAL A 463 13.56 -1.74 14.95
N GLU A 464 14.20 -2.14 13.84
CA GLU A 464 13.61 -2.14 12.50
C GLU A 464 12.55 -3.26 12.31
N MET A 465 12.43 -4.23 13.23
CA MET A 465 11.36 -5.24 13.19
C MET A 465 10.01 -4.77 13.75
N LEU A 466 9.95 -3.59 14.37
CA LEU A 466 8.73 -3.07 15.00
C LEU A 466 7.62 -2.87 13.95
N GLN A 467 6.41 -3.35 14.23
CA GLN A 467 5.26 -3.33 13.31
C GLN A 467 5.52 -3.97 11.92
N SER A 468 6.48 -4.89 11.80
CA SER A 468 6.82 -5.55 10.52
C SER A 468 5.64 -6.30 9.87
N GLY A 469 4.83 -7.03 10.64
CA GLY A 469 3.65 -7.76 10.12
C GLY A 469 2.59 -6.86 9.46
N PRO A 470 2.08 -5.83 10.15
CA PRO A 470 1.18 -4.85 9.53
C PRO A 470 1.78 -4.14 8.30
N ALA A 471 3.09 -3.82 8.31
CA ALA A 471 3.76 -3.27 7.14
C ALA A 471 3.72 -4.24 5.93
N ALA A 472 3.92 -5.54 6.16
CA ALA A 472 3.79 -6.56 5.12
C ALA A 472 2.39 -6.57 4.49
N GLY A 473 1.33 -6.49 5.30
CA GLY A 473 -0.06 -6.40 4.81
C GLY A 473 -0.31 -5.19 3.90
N VAL A 474 0.29 -4.03 4.21
CA VAL A 474 0.21 -2.84 3.35
C VAL A 474 0.96 -3.05 2.02
N ILE A 475 2.15 -3.66 2.06
CA ILE A 475 2.92 -3.97 0.85
C ILE A 475 2.17 -4.97 -0.05
N ALA A 476 1.49 -5.98 0.54
CA ALA A 476 0.59 -6.86 -0.19
C ALA A 476 -0.56 -6.08 -0.86
N ALA A 477 -1.17 -5.13 -0.14
CA ALA A 477 -2.27 -4.30 -0.67
C ALA A 477 -1.81 -3.47 -1.87
N VAL A 478 -0.67 -2.78 -1.77
CA VAL A 478 -0.06 -2.02 -2.88
C VAL A 478 0.17 -2.92 -4.10
N ARG A 479 0.76 -4.11 -3.93
CA ARG A 479 1.05 -5.02 -5.05
C ARG A 479 -0.19 -5.65 -5.66
N VAL A 480 -1.28 -5.87 -4.91
CA VAL A 480 -2.57 -6.30 -5.47
C VAL A 480 -3.29 -5.15 -6.16
N ALA A 481 -3.18 -3.93 -5.64
CA ALA A 481 -3.77 -2.74 -6.25
C ALA A 481 -3.14 -2.39 -7.61
N GLU A 482 -1.82 -2.55 -7.75
CA GLU A 482 -1.13 -2.50 -9.05
C GLU A 482 -1.73 -3.48 -10.09
N LEU A 483 -2.24 -4.64 -9.67
CA LEU A 483 -2.89 -5.61 -10.57
C LEU A 483 -4.35 -5.24 -10.87
N LEU A 484 -5.02 -4.52 -9.97
CA LEU A 484 -6.42 -4.12 -10.12
C LEU A 484 -6.57 -2.74 -10.80
N GLY A 485 -5.47 -1.97 -10.90
CA GLY A 485 -5.45 -0.62 -11.46
C GLY A 485 -5.81 0.48 -10.44
N ASP A 486 -5.83 0.17 -9.15
CA ASP A 486 -6.12 1.12 -8.08
C ASP A 486 -4.80 1.78 -7.60
N SER A 487 -4.72 3.12 -7.61
CA SER A 487 -3.56 3.89 -7.12
C SER A 487 -3.71 4.39 -5.68
N ASP A 488 -4.94 4.68 -5.28
CA ASP A 488 -5.29 5.36 -4.05
C ASP A 488 -6.20 4.47 -3.21
N LEU A 489 -5.64 3.97 -2.10
CA LEU A 489 -6.34 3.01 -1.25
C LEU A 489 -6.11 3.27 0.24
N ILE A 490 -7.05 2.76 1.04
CA ILE A 490 -6.97 2.66 2.49
C ILE A 490 -6.89 1.17 2.81
N THR A 491 -5.86 0.73 3.52
CA THR A 491 -5.78 -0.65 4.01
C THR A 491 -6.56 -0.79 5.30
N LEU A 492 -7.20 -1.94 5.50
CA LEU A 492 -7.91 -2.28 6.72
C LEU A 492 -7.61 -3.74 7.07
N ASP A 493 -6.57 -3.96 7.88
CA ASP A 493 -6.29 -5.26 8.49
C ASP A 493 -7.03 -5.34 9.83
N ILE A 494 -7.83 -6.40 10.04
CA ILE A 494 -8.46 -6.65 11.34
C ILE A 494 -8.22 -8.09 11.79
N GLY A 495 -7.42 -8.22 12.84
CA GLY A 495 -7.12 -9.48 13.51
C GLY A 495 -8.03 -9.77 14.71
N GLY A 496 -7.55 -10.64 15.60
CA GLY A 496 -8.22 -10.95 16.87
C GLY A 496 -8.08 -9.86 17.94
N THR A 497 -7.05 -9.02 17.87
CA THR A 497 -6.71 -8.08 18.95
C THR A 497 -6.71 -6.61 18.53
N SER A 498 -6.42 -6.33 17.26
CA SER A 498 -6.19 -4.99 16.74
C SER A 498 -6.73 -4.82 15.32
N THR A 499 -6.91 -3.56 14.96
CA THR A 499 -7.12 -3.06 13.61
C THR A 499 -5.92 -2.20 13.25
N ASP A 500 -5.39 -2.40 12.05
CA ASP A 500 -4.25 -1.68 11.48
C ASP A 500 -4.70 -1.00 10.16
N VAL A 501 -4.58 0.33 10.10
CA VAL A 501 -5.05 1.13 8.95
C VAL A 501 -3.93 1.99 8.38
N CYS A 502 -3.66 1.91 7.08
CA CYS A 502 -2.70 2.75 6.36
C CYS A 502 -3.39 3.51 5.22
N LEU A 503 -2.93 4.72 4.93
CA LEU A 503 -3.25 5.41 3.68
C LEU A 503 -2.14 5.14 2.65
N VAL A 504 -2.53 4.88 1.42
CA VAL A 504 -1.66 4.71 0.25
C VAL A 504 -2.14 5.67 -0.82
N ARG A 505 -1.23 6.43 -1.42
CA ARG A 505 -1.53 7.46 -2.41
C ARG A 505 -0.55 7.36 -3.58
N ASP A 506 -1.02 7.54 -4.81
CA ASP A 506 -0.20 7.42 -6.03
C ASP A 506 0.57 6.08 -6.11
N GLY A 507 0.01 5.00 -5.55
CA GLY A 507 0.64 3.67 -5.46
C GLY A 507 1.74 3.54 -4.39
N VAL A 508 1.95 4.57 -3.55
CA VAL A 508 3.01 4.61 -2.53
C VAL A 508 2.37 4.69 -1.13
N ALA A 509 2.78 3.80 -0.24
CA ALA A 509 2.39 3.88 1.17
C ALA A 509 3.11 5.05 1.86
N GLU A 510 2.40 5.82 2.67
CA GLU A 510 3.03 6.90 3.44
C GLU A 510 4.06 6.31 4.43
N VAL A 511 5.27 6.88 4.51
CA VAL A 511 6.33 6.43 5.42
C VAL A 511 6.66 7.55 6.39
N SER A 512 6.33 7.35 7.68
CA SER A 512 6.74 8.30 8.73
C SER A 512 8.20 8.11 9.09
N ALA A 513 8.90 9.21 9.39
CA ALA A 513 10.27 9.20 9.88
C ALA A 513 10.37 8.99 11.41
N GLU A 514 9.28 9.19 12.14
CA GLU A 514 9.20 9.04 13.60
C GLU A 514 7.81 8.53 14.01
N ARG A 515 7.77 7.67 15.03
CA ARG A 515 6.54 7.16 15.66
C ARG A 515 6.64 7.17 17.18
N GLN A 516 5.51 6.94 17.82
CA GLN A 516 5.46 6.56 19.23
C GLN A 516 5.02 5.10 19.37
N LEU A 517 5.70 4.34 20.22
CA LEU A 517 5.32 2.98 20.64
C LEU A 517 5.27 2.96 22.17
N ASP A 518 4.10 2.65 22.74
CA ASP A 518 3.84 2.79 24.19
C ASP A 518 4.26 4.18 24.75
N GLY A 519 4.00 5.23 23.95
CA GLY A 519 4.37 6.63 24.23
C GLY A 519 5.87 6.96 24.11
N LEU A 520 6.73 6.00 23.76
CA LEU A 520 8.16 6.22 23.55
C LEU A 520 8.44 6.53 22.07
N PRO A 521 9.22 7.59 21.73
CA PRO A 521 9.54 7.88 20.35
C PRO A 521 10.53 6.86 19.75
N VAL A 522 10.30 6.53 18.48
CA VAL A 522 11.10 5.63 17.63
C VAL A 522 11.30 6.32 16.28
N GLY A 523 12.53 6.73 15.96
CA GLY A 523 12.87 7.48 14.74
C GLY A 523 13.29 6.63 13.52
N ILE A 524 12.82 5.39 13.47
CA ILE A 524 13.02 4.46 12.35
C ILE A 524 11.96 4.75 11.27
N PRO A 525 12.30 4.71 9.96
CA PRO A 525 11.31 4.83 8.90
C PRO A 525 10.33 3.66 8.92
N SER A 526 9.03 3.96 8.96
CA SER A 526 7.96 2.96 9.07
C SER A 526 6.77 3.27 8.17
N VAL A 527 6.08 2.26 7.62
CA VAL A 527 4.83 2.38 6.84
C VAL A 527 3.70 2.88 7.74
N ASP A 528 3.01 3.97 7.37
CA ASP A 528 2.22 4.79 8.29
C ASP A 528 0.84 4.25 8.66
N ILE A 529 0.89 3.37 9.65
CA ILE A 529 -0.20 2.56 10.15
C ILE A 529 -0.71 3.15 11.48
N ALA A 530 -2.00 3.44 11.53
CA ALA A 530 -2.72 3.72 12.75
C ALA A 530 -3.27 2.42 13.34
N ASN A 531 -2.91 2.14 14.59
CA ASN A 531 -3.35 0.97 15.35
C ASN A 531 -4.50 1.34 16.28
N VAL A 532 -5.56 0.53 16.30
CA VAL A 532 -6.66 0.64 17.28
C VAL A 532 -6.93 -0.74 17.91
N GLY A 533 -7.19 -0.77 19.21
CA GLY A 533 -7.56 -1.97 19.99
C GLY A 533 -8.98 -2.48 19.72
N ALA A 534 -9.35 -2.58 18.45
CA ALA A 534 -10.61 -3.13 17.95
C ALA A 534 -10.31 -4.34 17.06
N GLY A 535 -10.88 -5.49 17.36
CA GLY A 535 -10.73 -6.73 16.60
C GLY A 535 -11.74 -7.78 17.05
N GLY A 536 -11.69 -8.99 16.48
CA GLY A 536 -12.67 -10.04 16.80
C GLY A 536 -12.73 -10.40 18.30
N GLY A 537 -11.59 -10.39 18.98
CA GLY A 537 -11.50 -10.63 20.42
C GLY A 537 -11.80 -9.43 21.31
N SER A 538 -12.11 -8.24 20.78
CA SER A 538 -12.40 -7.06 21.62
C SER A 538 -13.62 -7.30 22.51
N LEU A 539 -13.46 -7.02 23.80
CA LEU A 539 -14.43 -7.35 24.83
C LEU A 539 -15.44 -6.20 25.02
N ALA A 540 -16.72 -6.57 25.20
CA ALA A 540 -17.76 -5.62 25.55
C ALA A 540 -17.92 -5.47 27.07
N TRP A 541 -18.08 -4.23 27.53
CA TRP A 541 -18.26 -3.87 28.93
C TRP A 541 -19.15 -2.63 29.07
N LEU A 542 -19.72 -2.43 30.26
CA LEU A 542 -20.46 -1.20 30.59
C LEU A 542 -19.57 -0.28 31.42
N ASP A 543 -19.52 1.00 31.06
CA ASP A 543 -18.81 2.00 31.86
C ASP A 543 -19.56 2.39 33.13
N ARG A 544 -18.98 3.31 33.93
CA ARG A 544 -19.59 3.78 35.18
C ARG A 544 -20.92 4.53 34.99
N GLY A 545 -21.22 4.99 33.76
CA GLY A 545 -22.49 5.60 33.39
C GLY A 545 -23.50 4.59 32.81
N GLY A 546 -23.11 3.33 32.65
CA GLY A 546 -23.94 2.28 32.03
C GLY A 546 -23.89 2.27 30.49
N MET A 547 -22.99 3.04 29.87
CA MET A 547 -22.85 3.03 28.41
C MET A 547 -22.06 1.81 27.94
N LEU A 548 -22.51 1.19 26.85
CA LEU A 548 -21.81 0.10 26.19
C LEU A 548 -20.50 0.58 25.57
N GLN A 549 -19.41 -0.13 25.86
CA GLN A 549 -18.08 0.05 25.30
C GLN A 549 -17.61 -1.28 24.72
N VAL A 550 -16.80 -1.23 23.65
CA VAL A 550 -16.17 -2.41 23.04
C VAL A 550 -14.69 -2.14 22.83
N GLY A 551 -13.83 -2.96 23.45
CA GLY A 551 -12.41 -2.68 23.59
C GLY A 551 -12.10 -1.57 24.61
N PRO A 552 -10.82 -1.17 24.79
CA PRO A 552 -9.64 -1.72 24.12
C PRO A 552 -9.18 -3.09 24.66
N GLN A 553 -9.80 -3.60 25.73
CA GLN A 553 -9.53 -4.94 26.26
C GLN A 553 -9.88 -6.01 25.21
N SER A 554 -9.07 -7.06 25.14
CA SER A 554 -9.28 -8.20 24.23
C SER A 554 -9.19 -9.53 24.98
N ALA A 555 -9.96 -10.51 24.54
CA ALA A 555 -9.92 -11.89 25.02
C ALA A 555 -8.66 -12.67 24.56
N GLY A 556 -7.93 -12.12 23.57
CA GLY A 556 -6.74 -12.73 23.00
C GLY A 556 -7.01 -14.08 22.30
N ALA A 557 -5.99 -14.94 22.25
CA ALA A 557 -6.08 -16.29 21.70
C ALA A 557 -6.63 -17.32 22.70
N ARG A 558 -6.18 -17.20 23.96
CA ARG A 558 -6.59 -18.01 25.12
C ARG A 558 -6.61 -17.07 26.34
N PRO A 559 -7.71 -16.99 27.11
CA PRO A 559 -8.91 -17.83 27.04
C PRO A 559 -9.79 -17.60 25.80
N GLY A 560 -9.59 -16.48 25.07
CA GLY A 560 -10.25 -16.21 23.79
C GLY A 560 -11.74 -15.88 23.90
N PRO A 561 -12.41 -15.53 22.78
CA PRO A 561 -13.87 -15.48 22.68
C PRO A 561 -14.53 -16.73 23.25
N ALA A 562 -15.71 -16.59 23.88
CA ALA A 562 -16.38 -17.71 24.54
C ALA A 562 -16.71 -18.86 23.55
N CYS A 563 -17.02 -18.51 22.31
CA CYS A 563 -17.27 -19.43 21.20
C CYS A 563 -16.06 -20.28 20.80
N TYR A 564 -14.82 -19.93 21.18
CA TYR A 564 -13.63 -20.76 20.92
C TYR A 564 -13.51 -21.94 21.88
N GLY A 565 -14.25 -21.92 23.00
CA GLY A 565 -14.31 -23.03 23.94
C GLY A 565 -13.10 -23.17 24.89
N PHE A 566 -12.07 -22.33 24.79
CA PHE A 566 -10.85 -22.38 25.61
C PHE A 566 -10.97 -21.77 27.03
N GLY A 567 -12.20 -21.52 27.50
CA GLY A 567 -12.48 -21.04 28.86
C GLY A 567 -12.84 -19.55 28.97
N GLY A 568 -12.97 -18.84 27.85
CA GLY A 568 -13.50 -17.47 27.84
C GLY A 568 -14.98 -17.42 28.24
N ASP A 569 -15.34 -16.42 29.04
CA ASP A 569 -16.69 -16.20 29.59
C ASP A 569 -17.23 -14.77 29.38
N GLN A 570 -16.38 -13.84 28.92
CA GLN A 570 -16.74 -12.45 28.61
C GLN A 570 -17.11 -12.29 27.12
N PRO A 571 -18.10 -11.44 26.79
CA PRO A 571 -18.58 -11.29 25.41
C PRO A 571 -17.56 -10.57 24.52
N ALA A 572 -17.03 -11.25 23.50
CA ALA A 572 -16.18 -10.67 22.47
C ALA A 572 -16.97 -10.35 21.18
N VAL A 573 -16.39 -9.55 20.27
CA VAL A 573 -16.98 -9.27 18.95
C VAL A 573 -17.21 -10.56 18.14
N THR A 574 -16.32 -11.55 18.23
CA THR A 574 -16.50 -12.87 17.59
C THR A 574 -17.75 -13.59 18.12
N ASP A 575 -18.03 -13.50 19.43
CA ASP A 575 -19.26 -14.06 20.01
C ASP A 575 -20.51 -13.38 19.45
N ALA A 576 -20.46 -12.05 19.25
CA ALA A 576 -21.54 -11.29 18.64
C ALA A 576 -21.80 -11.70 17.18
N VAL A 577 -20.78 -11.80 16.33
CA VAL A 577 -20.98 -12.21 14.92
C VAL A 577 -21.37 -13.69 14.76
N VAL A 578 -21.02 -14.56 15.72
CA VAL A 578 -21.57 -15.92 15.82
C VAL A 578 -23.06 -15.88 16.20
N GLN A 579 -23.44 -15.06 17.19
CA GLN A 579 -24.84 -14.89 17.61
C GLN A 579 -25.73 -14.30 16.49
N LEU A 580 -25.18 -13.41 15.66
CA LEU A 580 -25.87 -12.86 14.48
C LEU A 580 -25.96 -13.85 13.31
N GLY A 581 -25.19 -14.95 13.35
CA GLY A 581 -25.14 -15.97 12.29
C GLY A 581 -24.23 -15.61 11.11
N TRP A 582 -23.35 -14.61 11.26
CA TRP A 582 -22.42 -14.19 10.20
C TRP A 582 -21.21 -15.12 10.07
N LEU A 583 -20.83 -15.81 11.15
CA LEU A 583 -19.83 -16.88 11.13
C LEU A 583 -20.50 -18.24 11.37
N ARG A 584 -20.37 -19.18 10.42
CA ARG A 584 -20.96 -20.52 10.55
C ARG A 584 -20.09 -21.42 11.45
N PRO A 585 -20.65 -22.04 12.52
CA PRO A 585 -19.83 -22.72 13.54
C PRO A 585 -19.01 -23.90 13.06
N ALA A 586 -19.44 -24.59 12.00
CA ALA A 586 -18.77 -25.75 11.44
C ALA A 586 -17.67 -25.40 10.40
N HIS A 587 -17.61 -24.14 9.94
CA HIS A 587 -16.76 -23.75 8.80
C HIS A 587 -15.55 -22.89 9.21
N PHE A 588 -15.48 -22.46 10.47
CA PHE A 588 -14.38 -21.65 10.99
C PHE A 588 -13.03 -22.39 10.86
N LEU A 589 -12.01 -21.66 10.37
CA LEU A 589 -10.69 -22.21 9.99
C LEU A 589 -10.79 -23.43 9.03
N GLY A 590 -11.69 -23.36 8.04
CA GLY A 590 -11.94 -24.46 7.11
C GLY A 590 -12.49 -25.73 7.80
N GLY A 591 -13.21 -25.55 8.91
CA GLY A 591 -13.75 -26.63 9.74
C GLY A 591 -12.74 -27.29 10.68
N ARG A 592 -11.48 -26.81 10.75
CA ARG A 592 -10.47 -27.32 11.68
C ARG A 592 -10.76 -26.99 13.15
N MET A 593 -11.57 -25.95 13.40
CA MET A 593 -11.91 -25.50 14.75
C MET A 593 -13.41 -25.23 14.83
N PRO A 594 -14.20 -26.10 15.50
CA PRO A 594 -15.62 -25.84 15.69
C PRO A 594 -15.83 -24.67 16.66
N LEU A 595 -16.81 -23.82 16.36
CA LEU A 595 -17.27 -22.78 17.28
C LEU A 595 -18.44 -23.28 18.14
N HIS A 596 -18.63 -22.63 19.28
CA HIS A 596 -19.62 -22.97 20.31
C HIS A 596 -20.67 -21.84 20.48
N PRO A 597 -21.75 -21.79 19.68
CA PRO A 597 -22.79 -20.75 19.76
C PRO A 597 -23.46 -20.69 21.14
N GLU A 598 -23.59 -21.82 21.83
CA GLU A 598 -24.15 -21.89 23.17
C GLU A 598 -23.32 -21.10 24.19
N ARG A 599 -22.00 -21.02 23.98
CA ARG A 599 -21.09 -20.24 24.84
C ARG A 599 -21.11 -18.76 24.50
N ALA A 600 -21.18 -18.42 23.21
CA ALA A 600 -21.40 -17.04 22.76
C ALA A 600 -22.69 -16.45 23.36
N ALA A 601 -23.80 -17.17 23.23
CA ALA A 601 -25.09 -16.79 23.79
C ALA A 601 -25.05 -16.64 25.32
N ALA A 602 -24.33 -17.52 26.02
CA ALA A 602 -24.15 -17.45 27.47
C ALA A 602 -23.31 -16.24 27.91
N ALA A 603 -22.24 -15.90 27.19
CA ALA A 603 -21.40 -14.73 27.46
C ALA A 603 -22.11 -13.39 27.16
N LEU A 604 -22.98 -13.37 26.14
CA LEU A 604 -23.78 -12.19 25.78
C LEU A 604 -24.96 -11.95 26.74
N ALA A 605 -25.54 -12.99 27.34
CA ALA A 605 -26.77 -12.88 28.15
C ALA A 605 -26.66 -11.93 29.38
N PRO A 606 -25.55 -11.85 30.14
CA PRO A 606 -25.37 -10.83 31.18
C PRO A 606 -25.42 -9.40 30.64
N LEU A 607 -24.78 -9.15 29.51
CA LEU A 607 -24.72 -7.83 28.87
C LEU A 607 -26.11 -7.41 28.36
N ALA A 608 -26.80 -8.30 27.66
CA ALA A 608 -28.15 -8.09 27.16
C ALA A 608 -29.13 -7.73 28.29
N ARG A 609 -29.10 -8.49 29.41
CA ARG A 609 -29.91 -8.18 30.61
C ARG A 609 -29.59 -6.80 31.20
N ALA A 610 -28.32 -6.40 31.24
CA ALA A 610 -27.93 -5.10 31.76
C ALA A 610 -28.34 -3.93 30.86
N LEU A 611 -28.44 -4.15 29.54
CA LEU A 611 -28.93 -3.18 28.56
C LEU A 611 -30.46 -3.17 28.42
N GLY A 612 -31.19 -4.11 29.02
CA GLY A 612 -32.63 -4.27 28.83
C GLY A 612 -33.02 -4.77 27.43
N GLN A 613 -32.10 -5.48 26.77
CA GLN A 613 -32.20 -5.98 25.39
C GLN A 613 -32.17 -7.51 25.33
N ASP A 614 -32.49 -8.09 24.17
CA ASP A 614 -32.17 -9.49 23.91
C ASP A 614 -30.70 -9.68 23.45
N SER A 615 -30.18 -10.91 23.51
CA SER A 615 -28.77 -11.20 23.16
C SER A 615 -28.40 -10.88 21.71
N THR A 616 -29.37 -10.85 20.79
CA THR A 616 -29.15 -10.56 19.37
C THR A 616 -29.09 -9.05 19.14
N GLN A 617 -29.94 -8.29 19.81
CA GLN A 617 -29.87 -6.83 19.86
C GLN A 617 -28.54 -6.35 20.49
N ALA A 618 -28.13 -6.96 21.60
CA ALA A 618 -26.85 -6.66 22.24
C ALA A 618 -25.66 -7.01 21.32
N ALA A 619 -25.74 -8.14 20.59
CA ALA A 619 -24.74 -8.52 19.60
C ALA A 619 -24.64 -7.52 18.44
N GLN A 620 -25.77 -7.06 17.88
CA GLN A 620 -25.77 -6.01 16.85
C GLN A 620 -25.12 -4.72 17.38
N ALA A 621 -25.54 -4.24 18.55
CA ALA A 621 -24.97 -3.03 19.16
C ALA A 621 -23.45 -3.14 19.44
N MET A 622 -22.95 -4.33 19.81
CA MET A 622 -21.51 -4.59 19.93
C MET A 622 -20.78 -4.45 18.59
N VAL A 623 -21.33 -4.99 17.50
CA VAL A 623 -20.75 -4.86 16.16
C VAL A 623 -20.78 -3.40 15.68
N ASP A 624 -21.89 -2.69 15.88
CA ASP A 624 -22.04 -1.29 15.48
C ASP A 624 -21.00 -0.39 16.18
N ILE A 625 -20.77 -0.60 17.49
CA ILE A 625 -19.73 0.13 18.24
C ILE A 625 -18.32 -0.28 17.81
N ALA A 626 -18.08 -1.55 17.48
CA ALA A 626 -16.79 -1.99 16.94
C ALA A 626 -16.49 -1.30 15.59
N VAL A 627 -17.46 -1.26 14.67
CA VAL A 627 -17.37 -0.55 13.38
C VAL A 627 -17.12 0.95 13.59
N ALA A 628 -17.87 1.60 14.50
CA ALA A 628 -17.66 3.01 14.82
C ALA A 628 -16.24 3.29 15.38
N ASN A 629 -15.71 2.40 16.22
CA ASN A 629 -14.34 2.50 16.74
C ASN A 629 -13.28 2.30 15.63
N ILE A 630 -13.51 1.39 14.70
CA ILE A 630 -12.67 1.21 13.50
C ILE A 630 -12.70 2.45 12.60
N ASN A 631 -13.88 3.04 12.38
CA ASN A 631 -14.04 4.26 11.57
C ASN A 631 -13.29 5.46 12.15
N ARG A 632 -13.07 5.52 13.47
CA ARG A 632 -12.19 6.54 14.08
C ARG A 632 -10.72 6.36 13.69
N ALA A 633 -10.25 5.12 13.50
CA ALA A 633 -8.91 4.83 12.98
C ALA A 633 -8.77 5.30 11.52
N VAL A 634 -9.75 4.96 10.68
CA VAL A 634 -9.73 5.37 9.26
C VAL A 634 -9.79 6.90 9.12
N ARG A 635 -10.61 7.59 9.92
CA ARG A 635 -10.66 9.06 9.95
C ARG A 635 -9.35 9.71 10.45
N LEU A 636 -8.55 9.02 11.26
CA LEU A 636 -7.25 9.50 11.75
C LEU A 636 -6.18 9.51 10.64
N VAL A 637 -6.17 8.51 9.75
CA VAL A 637 -5.23 8.45 8.61
C VAL A 637 -5.72 9.18 7.37
N SER A 638 -7.03 9.43 7.23
CA SER A 638 -7.61 10.15 6.09
C SER A 638 -7.99 11.61 6.44
N VAL A 639 -9.18 11.81 6.99
CA VAL A 639 -9.82 13.13 7.19
C VAL A 639 -8.96 14.06 8.05
N GLN A 640 -8.37 13.56 9.15
CA GLN A 640 -7.53 14.38 10.03
C GLN A 640 -6.19 14.80 9.39
N ARG A 641 -5.80 14.17 8.28
CA ARG A 641 -4.65 14.54 7.46
C ARG A 641 -5.02 15.38 6.23
N GLY A 642 -6.30 15.64 6.00
CA GLY A 642 -6.81 16.42 4.87
C GLY A 642 -7.22 15.58 3.65
N HIS A 643 -7.28 14.25 3.75
CA HIS A 643 -7.69 13.36 2.66
C HIS A 643 -9.18 13.01 2.75
N ASP A 644 -9.87 13.05 1.61
CA ASP A 644 -11.27 12.64 1.49
C ASP A 644 -11.35 11.13 1.18
N PRO A 645 -11.79 10.27 2.11
CA PRO A 645 -11.80 8.82 1.91
C PRO A 645 -12.68 8.36 0.74
N ARG A 646 -13.64 9.18 0.27
CA ARG A 646 -14.53 8.85 -0.86
C ARG A 646 -13.80 8.67 -2.19
N GLY A 647 -12.58 9.20 -2.30
CA GLY A 647 -11.70 9.02 -3.46
C GLY A 647 -10.86 7.73 -3.45
N TYR A 648 -10.89 6.96 -2.35
CA TYR A 648 -10.01 5.81 -2.13
C TYR A 648 -10.79 4.49 -2.23
N ALA A 649 -10.12 3.40 -2.62
CA ALA A 649 -10.63 2.04 -2.46
C ALA A 649 -10.26 1.48 -1.07
N LEU A 650 -11.16 0.77 -0.40
CA LEU A 650 -10.86 0.13 0.91
C LEU A 650 -10.38 -1.31 0.69
N TYR A 651 -9.13 -1.60 1.01
CA TYR A 651 -8.53 -2.94 0.91
C TYR A 651 -8.67 -3.64 2.26
N ALA A 652 -9.69 -4.49 2.40
CA ALA A 652 -10.12 -5.08 3.65
C ALA A 652 -9.62 -6.53 3.79
N PHE A 653 -8.73 -6.78 4.76
CA PHE A 653 -8.08 -8.07 5.01
C PHE A 653 -7.90 -8.35 6.51
N GLY A 654 -7.17 -9.42 6.84
CA GLY A 654 -7.26 -10.04 8.16
C GLY A 654 -8.56 -10.83 8.30
N GLY A 655 -8.66 -11.62 9.38
CA GLY A 655 -9.78 -12.54 9.60
C GLY A 655 -11.14 -11.84 9.76
N MET A 656 -11.16 -10.60 10.27
CA MET A 656 -12.37 -9.81 10.49
C MET A 656 -12.54 -8.66 9.50
N GLY A 657 -11.48 -8.20 8.79
CA GLY A 657 -11.59 -7.03 7.91
C GLY A 657 -12.53 -7.28 6.73
N ALA A 658 -12.45 -8.46 6.13
CA ALA A 658 -13.40 -8.91 5.11
C ALA A 658 -14.86 -8.93 5.60
N LEU A 659 -15.10 -9.16 6.89
CA LEU A 659 -16.44 -9.30 7.48
C LEU A 659 -17.10 -7.93 7.73
N VAL A 660 -16.33 -6.91 8.06
CA VAL A 660 -16.86 -5.57 8.40
C VAL A 660 -16.48 -4.47 7.40
N GLY A 661 -15.62 -4.76 6.42
CA GLY A 661 -15.08 -3.77 5.48
C GLY A 661 -16.16 -2.99 4.72
N ALA A 662 -17.23 -3.66 4.28
CA ALA A 662 -18.37 -2.99 3.63
C ALA A 662 -19.14 -2.06 4.60
N LEU A 663 -19.24 -2.40 5.89
CA LEU A 663 -19.90 -1.57 6.91
C LEU A 663 -19.06 -0.33 7.26
N VAL A 664 -17.74 -0.52 7.35
CA VAL A 664 -16.74 0.56 7.51
C VAL A 664 -16.79 1.51 6.31
N ALA A 665 -16.82 0.95 5.10
CA ALA A 665 -16.91 1.72 3.86
C ALA A 665 -18.18 2.56 3.76
N ASP A 666 -19.34 2.01 4.16
CA ASP A 666 -20.64 2.70 4.07
C ASP A 666 -20.69 3.97 4.95
N GLU A 667 -20.24 3.90 6.21
CA GLU A 667 -20.20 5.08 7.12
C GLU A 667 -19.26 6.20 6.61
N LEU A 668 -18.24 5.83 5.84
CA LEU A 668 -17.28 6.75 5.22
C LEU A 668 -17.64 7.13 3.78
N ARG A 669 -18.70 6.54 3.22
CA ARG A 669 -19.12 6.66 1.81
C ARG A 669 -18.01 6.27 0.82
N ILE A 670 -17.16 5.32 1.18
CA ILE A 670 -16.22 4.67 0.27
C ILE A 670 -17.04 3.79 -0.67
N ARG A 671 -16.85 3.95 -1.99
CA ARG A 671 -17.69 3.30 -3.01
C ARG A 671 -17.26 1.88 -3.37
N ARG A 672 -16.00 1.52 -3.07
CA ARG A 672 -15.32 0.30 -3.53
C ARG A 672 -14.55 -0.35 -2.38
N VAL A 673 -14.83 -1.61 -2.11
CA VAL A 673 -14.08 -2.45 -1.17
C VAL A 673 -13.46 -3.62 -1.93
N VAL A 674 -12.18 -3.87 -1.70
CA VAL A 674 -11.45 -5.01 -2.26
C VAL A 674 -11.09 -5.95 -1.13
N VAL A 675 -11.57 -7.19 -1.20
CA VAL A 675 -11.14 -8.28 -0.31
C VAL A 675 -10.18 -9.19 -1.10
N PRO A 676 -8.87 -9.16 -0.82
CA PRO A 676 -7.88 -9.95 -1.54
C PRO A 676 -8.08 -11.46 -1.29
N PRO A 677 -7.50 -12.35 -2.12
CA PRO A 677 -7.46 -13.79 -1.83
C PRO A 677 -6.68 -14.06 -0.53
N HIS A 678 -7.10 -15.06 0.23
CA HIS A 678 -6.49 -15.44 1.51
C HIS A 678 -6.29 -14.23 2.47
N PRO A 679 -7.32 -13.40 2.71
CA PRO A 679 -7.19 -12.17 3.48
C PRO A 679 -6.69 -12.44 4.92
N GLY A 680 -6.99 -13.61 5.49
CA GLY A 680 -6.50 -14.05 6.80
C GLY A 680 -5.02 -14.49 6.84
N LEU A 681 -4.29 -14.44 5.72
CA LEU A 681 -2.83 -14.62 5.59
C LEU A 681 -2.19 -13.52 4.71
N PHE A 682 -2.87 -12.39 4.48
CA PHE A 682 -2.45 -11.40 3.48
C PHE A 682 -1.09 -10.76 3.77
N SER A 683 -0.73 -10.60 5.04
CA SER A 683 0.60 -10.12 5.45
C SER A 683 1.72 -11.11 5.06
N ALA A 684 1.45 -12.43 5.04
CA ALA A 684 2.42 -13.41 4.54
C ALA A 684 2.61 -13.32 3.01
N LEU A 685 1.57 -12.98 2.23
CA LEU A 685 1.75 -12.60 0.83
C LEU A 685 2.68 -11.38 0.71
N GLY A 686 2.51 -10.40 1.58
CA GLY A 686 3.35 -9.20 1.68
C GLY A 686 4.84 -9.51 1.78
N LEU A 687 5.20 -10.47 2.63
CA LEU A 687 6.58 -10.98 2.75
C LEU A 687 7.11 -11.50 1.41
N LEU A 688 6.34 -12.30 0.65
CA LEU A 688 6.79 -12.86 -0.62
C LEU A 688 7.02 -11.83 -1.74
N VAL A 689 6.25 -10.72 -1.72
CA VAL A 689 6.28 -9.67 -2.76
C VAL A 689 7.04 -8.41 -2.35
N ALA A 690 7.56 -8.38 -1.12
CA ALA A 690 8.41 -7.32 -0.61
C ALA A 690 9.73 -7.25 -1.39
N ASP A 691 10.22 -6.03 -1.54
CA ASP A 691 11.54 -5.77 -2.09
C ASP A 691 12.60 -5.88 -0.99
N LEU A 692 13.82 -6.27 -1.35
CA LEU A 692 14.94 -6.15 -0.44
C LEU A 692 15.35 -4.68 -0.46
N GLU A 693 15.12 -3.95 0.62
CA GLU A 693 15.29 -2.49 0.66
C GLU A 693 15.96 -2.06 1.96
N ARG A 694 16.82 -1.04 1.89
CA ARG A 694 17.36 -0.37 3.07
C ARG A 694 17.49 1.13 2.86
N THR A 695 17.12 1.90 3.88
CA THR A 695 17.39 3.34 3.95
C THR A 695 18.72 3.64 4.67
N TYR A 696 19.59 4.37 3.99
CA TYR A 696 20.84 4.91 4.51
C TYR A 696 20.65 6.41 4.82
N ARG A 697 21.24 6.89 5.92
CA ARG A 697 21.10 8.28 6.37
C ARG A 697 22.45 8.85 6.83
N ARG A 698 22.67 10.13 6.57
CA ARG A 698 23.72 10.94 7.19
C ARG A 698 23.18 12.33 7.49
N THR A 699 23.42 12.87 8.68
CA THR A 699 23.01 14.23 9.04
C THR A 699 24.21 15.16 8.98
N ARG A 700 24.11 16.26 8.23
CA ARG A 700 25.14 17.30 8.13
C ARG A 700 24.50 18.60 7.67
N LEU A 701 24.44 19.60 8.54
CA LEU A 701 23.72 20.84 8.27
C LEU A 701 24.47 21.70 7.24
N LEU A 702 23.93 21.87 6.04
CA LEU A 702 24.50 22.73 4.98
C LEU A 702 23.47 23.73 4.45
N PRO A 703 23.84 25.00 4.19
CA PRO A 703 22.98 25.89 3.41
C PRO A 703 22.87 25.36 1.98
N LEU A 704 21.71 25.50 1.34
CA LEU A 704 21.52 25.14 -0.06
C LEU A 704 22.09 26.24 -0.95
N GLN A 705 23.34 26.08 -1.39
CA GLN A 705 24.07 27.08 -2.18
C GLN A 705 24.97 26.41 -3.22
N PRO A 706 25.35 27.07 -4.33
CA PRO A 706 26.20 26.47 -5.35
C PRO A 706 27.52 25.91 -4.80
N GLU A 707 28.09 26.57 -3.78
CA GLU A 707 29.35 26.21 -3.13
C GLU A 707 29.25 24.92 -2.29
N THR A 708 28.04 24.53 -1.85
CA THR A 708 27.83 23.31 -1.05
C THR A 708 27.45 22.10 -1.88
N LEU A 709 27.05 22.27 -3.15
CA LEU A 709 26.70 21.15 -4.05
C LEU A 709 27.79 20.05 -4.15
N PRO A 710 29.10 20.36 -4.23
CA PRO A 710 30.14 19.32 -4.26
C PRO A 710 30.18 18.48 -2.98
N GLU A 711 29.86 19.09 -1.84
CA GLU A 711 29.83 18.42 -0.54
C GLU A 711 28.58 17.54 -0.39
N ILE A 712 27.43 18.01 -0.89
CA ILE A 712 26.19 17.22 -1.01
C ILE A 712 26.44 15.97 -1.88
N ALA A 713 27.09 16.13 -3.04
CA ALA A 713 27.44 15.03 -3.93
C ALA A 713 28.40 14.02 -3.25
N ALA A 714 29.43 14.51 -2.55
CA ALA A 714 30.36 13.65 -1.80
C ALA A 714 29.69 12.87 -0.66
N ILE A 715 28.66 13.45 -0.02
CA ILE A 715 27.86 12.73 0.99
C ILE A 715 27.07 11.60 0.34
N PHE A 716 26.39 11.85 -0.79
CA PHE A 716 25.65 10.80 -1.51
C PHE A 716 26.55 9.70 -2.07
N ALA A 717 27.75 10.02 -2.54
CA ALA A 717 28.74 9.02 -2.95
C ALA A 717 29.07 8.08 -1.77
N GLY A 718 29.45 8.61 -0.61
CA GLY A 718 29.74 7.78 0.57
C GLY A 718 28.55 6.97 1.10
N LEU A 719 27.30 7.44 0.90
CA LEU A 719 26.10 6.65 1.19
C LEU A 719 25.92 5.49 0.19
N ARG A 720 26.28 5.70 -1.08
CA ARG A 720 26.23 4.67 -2.12
C ARG A 720 27.30 3.61 -1.91
N ASP A 721 28.55 4.02 -1.62
CA ASP A 721 29.66 3.10 -1.33
C ASP A 721 29.30 2.17 -0.15
N ALA A 722 28.67 2.72 0.89
CA ALA A 722 28.19 1.95 2.04
C ALA A 722 27.05 0.98 1.67
N ALA A 723 26.20 1.35 0.71
CA ALA A 723 25.11 0.50 0.23
C ALA A 723 25.60 -0.64 -0.65
N GLU A 724 26.47 -0.35 -1.61
CA GLU A 724 27.10 -1.35 -2.48
C GLU A 724 27.90 -2.37 -1.65
N ALA A 725 28.62 -1.92 -0.61
CA ALA A 725 29.37 -2.81 0.28
C ALA A 725 28.47 -3.77 1.10
N GLU A 726 27.35 -3.29 1.67
CA GLU A 726 26.44 -4.17 2.44
C GLU A 726 25.69 -5.14 1.52
N TYR A 727 25.22 -4.68 0.36
CA TYR A 727 24.51 -5.51 -0.62
C TYR A 727 25.42 -6.55 -1.29
N ALA A 728 26.70 -6.24 -1.52
CA ALA A 728 27.70 -7.21 -1.94
C ALA A 728 27.94 -8.29 -0.87
N GLY A 729 27.88 -7.92 0.42
CA GLY A 729 27.89 -8.86 1.55
C GLY A 729 26.68 -9.81 1.58
N TYR A 730 25.57 -9.43 0.94
CA TYR A 730 24.39 -10.27 0.73
C TYR A 730 24.41 -11.03 -0.62
N GLY A 731 25.46 -10.87 -1.44
CA GLY A 731 25.62 -11.56 -2.72
C GLY A 731 25.01 -10.86 -3.94
N TYR A 732 24.54 -9.61 -3.81
CA TYR A 732 24.02 -8.82 -4.94
C TYR A 732 25.13 -8.01 -5.61
N ARG A 733 25.02 -7.84 -6.94
CA ARG A 733 25.92 -6.98 -7.72
C ARG A 733 25.36 -5.55 -7.82
N PRO A 734 26.20 -4.52 -8.00
CA PRO A 734 25.74 -3.13 -8.09
C PRO A 734 24.64 -2.89 -9.15
N GLU A 735 24.68 -3.60 -10.28
CA GLU A 735 23.68 -3.44 -11.36
C GLU A 735 22.29 -3.99 -11.00
N GLN A 736 22.18 -4.71 -9.89
CA GLN A 736 20.91 -5.22 -9.35
C GLN A 736 20.31 -4.27 -8.30
N VAL A 737 21.06 -3.26 -7.85
CA VAL A 737 20.68 -2.35 -6.75
C VAL A 737 20.23 -1.01 -7.32
N GLU A 738 18.92 -0.79 -7.32
CA GLU A 738 18.31 0.51 -7.59
C GLU A 738 18.58 1.46 -6.42
N THR A 739 18.85 2.75 -6.70
CA THR A 739 19.06 3.74 -5.64
C THR A 739 18.25 5.02 -5.87
N HIS A 740 17.61 5.50 -4.81
CA HIS A 740 16.81 6.73 -4.81
C HIS A 740 17.31 7.69 -3.73
N ALA A 741 17.66 8.91 -4.13
CA ALA A 741 18.21 9.93 -3.26
C ALA A 741 17.16 10.96 -2.84
N PHE A 742 17.20 11.37 -1.57
CA PHE A 742 16.33 12.37 -0.98
C PHE A 742 17.11 13.26 -0.01
N LEU A 743 16.64 14.49 0.16
CA LEU A 743 17.15 15.45 1.12
C LEU A 743 16.04 15.84 2.11
N GLU A 744 16.36 15.88 3.39
CA GLU A 744 15.51 16.50 4.41
C GLU A 744 15.89 17.97 4.51
N MET A 745 14.98 18.85 4.11
CA MET A 745 15.23 20.28 3.87
C MET A 745 14.26 21.15 4.67
N ARG A 746 14.69 22.35 5.06
CA ARG A 746 13.85 23.32 5.80
C ARG A 746 14.28 24.76 5.51
N TYR A 747 13.44 25.74 5.80
CA TYR A 747 13.94 27.12 5.92
C TYR A 747 14.75 27.28 7.21
N ARG A 748 15.81 28.08 7.18
CA ARG A 748 16.63 28.44 8.34
C ARG A 748 15.74 28.98 9.47
N GLY A 749 15.90 28.41 10.66
CA GLY A 749 15.11 28.76 11.84
C GLY A 749 13.81 27.97 12.01
N GLN A 750 13.37 27.19 11.01
CA GLN A 750 12.34 26.17 11.24
C GLN A 750 12.89 25.00 12.08
N GLY A 751 12.03 24.39 12.88
CA GLY A 751 12.39 23.26 13.75
C GLY A 751 12.25 21.88 13.10
N PHE A 752 11.63 21.78 11.92
CA PHE A 752 11.27 20.52 11.25
C PHE A 752 11.56 20.58 9.75
N GLU A 753 11.74 19.40 9.16
CA GLU A 753 12.21 19.17 7.81
C GLU A 753 11.11 18.56 6.92
N LEU A 754 11.19 18.84 5.62
CA LEU A 754 10.41 18.17 4.57
C LEU A 754 11.34 17.25 3.75
N LEU A 755 10.85 16.07 3.40
CA LEU A 755 11.56 15.15 2.52
C LEU A 755 11.37 15.57 1.06
N VAL A 756 12.47 15.84 0.36
CA VAL A 756 12.50 16.32 -1.02
C VAL A 756 13.28 15.31 -1.89
N PRO A 757 12.71 14.81 -3.00
CA PRO A 757 13.45 13.98 -3.95
C PRO A 757 14.65 14.74 -4.52
N ALA A 758 15.80 14.07 -4.62
CA ALA A 758 17.05 14.64 -5.08
C ALA A 758 17.62 13.79 -6.22
N ASP A 759 16.98 13.87 -7.40
CA ASP A 759 17.43 13.15 -8.59
C ASP A 759 18.89 13.52 -8.93
N PRO A 760 19.83 12.56 -9.00
CA PRO A 760 21.25 12.87 -9.22
C PRO A 760 21.55 13.51 -10.58
N ALA A 761 20.78 13.18 -11.63
CA ALA A 761 20.99 13.73 -12.96
C ALA A 761 20.50 15.18 -13.04
N ARG A 762 19.32 15.48 -12.47
CA ARG A 762 18.81 16.85 -12.34
C ARG A 762 19.68 17.69 -11.40
N LEU A 763 20.17 17.12 -10.31
CA LEU A 763 21.09 17.82 -9.40
C LEU A 763 22.41 18.19 -10.11
N ALA A 764 22.90 17.35 -11.02
CA ALA A 764 24.10 17.62 -11.80
C ALA A 764 23.91 18.68 -12.90
N THR A 765 22.70 18.87 -13.42
CA THR A 765 22.41 19.81 -14.54
C THR A 765 21.75 21.12 -14.10
N GLU A 766 20.83 21.08 -13.15
CA GLU A 766 20.03 22.22 -12.66
C GLU A 766 20.48 22.73 -11.28
N GLY A 767 21.24 21.93 -10.53
CA GLY A 767 21.85 22.31 -9.26
C GLY A 767 20.85 22.81 -8.19
N VAL A 768 21.15 23.97 -7.61
CA VAL A 768 20.34 24.59 -6.55
C VAL A 768 18.92 24.92 -7.00
N ALA A 769 18.74 25.35 -8.26
CA ALA A 769 17.42 25.79 -8.74
C ALA A 769 16.37 24.68 -8.68
N TYR A 770 16.76 23.46 -9.08
CA TYR A 770 15.92 22.27 -8.98
C TYR A 770 15.51 21.97 -7.53
N LEU A 771 16.48 21.90 -6.60
CA LEU A 771 16.20 21.60 -5.19
C LEU A 771 15.35 22.69 -4.52
N THR A 772 15.59 23.96 -4.82
CA THR A 772 14.77 25.09 -4.35
C THR A 772 13.33 24.97 -4.84
N GLN A 773 13.12 24.68 -6.14
CA GLN A 773 11.77 24.50 -6.70
C GLN A 773 11.06 23.29 -6.09
N ALA A 774 11.75 22.16 -5.95
CA ALA A 774 11.21 20.94 -5.36
C ALA A 774 10.81 21.13 -3.88
N PHE A 775 11.67 21.80 -3.09
CA PHE A 775 11.35 22.15 -1.71
C PHE A 775 10.16 23.13 -1.60
N HIS A 776 10.12 24.17 -2.44
CA HIS A 776 9.00 25.11 -2.47
C HIS A 776 7.67 24.45 -2.86
N ALA A 777 7.69 23.48 -3.79
CA ALA A 777 6.52 22.68 -4.14
C ALA A 777 6.05 21.80 -2.97
N ALA A 778 6.98 21.10 -2.31
CA ALA A 778 6.68 20.28 -1.13
C ALA A 778 6.11 21.11 0.04
N HIS A 779 6.68 22.29 0.30
CA HIS A 779 6.20 23.18 1.36
C HIS A 779 4.81 23.79 1.05
N LEU A 780 4.56 24.15 -0.22
CA LEU A 780 3.25 24.62 -0.66
C LEU A 780 2.18 23.53 -0.54
N ALA A 781 2.49 22.29 -0.94
CA ALA A 781 1.60 21.15 -0.81
C ALA A 781 1.30 20.80 0.67
N ARG A 782 2.30 20.88 1.55
CA ARG A 782 2.15 20.50 2.98
C ARG A 782 1.49 21.56 3.85
N TYR A 783 1.72 22.85 3.56
CA TYR A 783 1.37 23.98 4.45
C TYR A 783 0.62 25.13 3.75
N GLY A 784 0.26 25.01 2.47
CA GLY A 784 -0.47 26.04 1.72
C GLY A 784 0.30 27.35 1.50
N THR A 785 1.60 27.39 1.82
CA THR A 785 2.46 28.59 1.77
C THR A 785 3.87 28.23 1.33
N ARG A 786 4.66 29.23 0.92
CA ARG A 786 6.13 29.14 0.78
C ARG A 786 6.74 30.47 1.21
N ALA A 787 7.94 30.47 1.78
CA ALA A 787 8.64 31.71 2.09
C ALA A 787 9.24 32.30 0.81
N PRO A 788 9.28 33.63 0.64
CA PRO A 788 9.91 34.27 -0.50
C PRO A 788 11.44 34.43 -0.34
N VAL A 789 12.07 33.71 0.59
CA VAL A 789 13.47 33.93 1.00
C VAL A 789 14.25 32.62 0.89
N ASP A 790 15.34 32.64 0.09
CA ASP A 790 16.18 31.48 -0.26
C ASP A 790 17.06 30.95 0.89
N ALA A 791 16.68 31.18 2.15
CA ALA A 791 17.41 30.70 3.32
C ALA A 791 17.07 29.22 3.59
N ILE A 792 17.29 28.34 2.61
CA ILE A 792 17.04 26.90 2.73
C ILE A 792 18.29 26.20 3.27
N GLU A 793 18.08 25.26 4.20
CA GLU A 793 19.12 24.41 4.77
C GLU A 793 18.78 22.93 4.55
N VAL A 794 19.78 22.17 4.13
CA VAL A 794 19.76 20.71 4.04
C VAL A 794 20.24 20.16 5.37
N VAL A 795 19.49 19.20 5.92
CA VAL A 795 19.71 18.64 7.26
C VAL A 795 20.21 17.20 7.18
N THR A 796 19.46 16.35 6.50
CA THR A 796 19.74 14.92 6.37
C THR A 796 19.79 14.51 4.91
N TYR A 797 20.78 13.69 4.56
CA TYR A 797 20.96 13.05 3.27
C TYR A 797 20.47 11.62 3.41
N ARG A 798 19.54 11.21 2.54
CA ARG A 798 18.90 9.90 2.60
C ARG A 798 19.05 9.19 1.26
N LEU A 799 19.58 7.98 1.28
CA LEU A 799 19.67 7.11 0.11
C LEU A 799 18.87 5.84 0.41
N VAL A 800 17.84 5.55 -0.39
CA VAL A 800 17.17 4.25 -0.36
C VAL A 800 17.85 3.38 -1.41
N ALA A 801 18.39 2.24 -0.98
CA ALA A 801 18.89 1.19 -1.88
C ALA A 801 17.89 0.03 -1.89
N ARG A 802 17.64 -0.55 -3.07
CA ARG A 802 16.60 -1.55 -3.29
C ARG A 802 17.02 -2.59 -4.33
N VAL A 803 16.74 -3.86 -4.09
CA VAL A 803 16.69 -4.92 -5.10
C VAL A 803 15.23 -5.35 -5.25
N PRO A 804 14.63 -5.23 -6.44
CA PRO A 804 13.24 -5.61 -6.66
C PRO A 804 12.92 -7.07 -6.29
N GLY A 805 11.87 -7.27 -5.50
CA GLY A 805 11.43 -8.59 -5.04
C GLY A 805 10.78 -9.44 -6.14
N SER A 806 10.83 -10.77 -5.99
CA SER A 806 10.16 -11.66 -6.95
C SER A 806 8.63 -11.62 -6.80
N ARG A 807 7.98 -11.04 -7.80
CA ARG A 807 6.50 -10.91 -7.87
C ARG A 807 5.79 -12.15 -8.44
N ALA A 808 6.50 -13.26 -8.64
CA ALA A 808 5.97 -14.44 -9.33
C ALA A 808 4.72 -15.06 -8.65
N VAL A 809 4.58 -14.93 -7.33
CA VAL A 809 3.38 -15.39 -6.59
C VAL A 809 2.10 -14.69 -7.06
N LEU A 810 2.17 -13.43 -7.52
CA LEU A 810 1.01 -12.67 -7.97
C LEU A 810 0.28 -13.31 -9.17
N ALA A 811 1.03 -14.00 -10.05
CA ALA A 811 0.45 -14.74 -11.17
C ALA A 811 -0.37 -15.97 -10.75
N HIS A 812 -0.15 -16.47 -9.53
CA HIS A 812 -0.71 -17.72 -9.01
C HIS A 812 -1.80 -17.48 -7.94
N LEU A 813 -1.97 -16.24 -7.47
CA LEU A 813 -2.94 -15.87 -6.43
C LEU A 813 -4.40 -16.24 -6.73
N GLY A 814 -4.79 -16.22 -8.01
CA GLY A 814 -6.14 -16.61 -8.43
C GLY A 814 -6.36 -18.12 -8.55
N GLY A 815 -5.32 -18.94 -8.39
CA GLY A 815 -5.34 -20.37 -8.69
C GLY A 815 -5.68 -20.68 -10.15
N GLU A 816 -6.08 -21.92 -10.42
CA GLU A 816 -6.85 -22.23 -11.63
C GLU A 816 -8.25 -21.60 -11.50
N CYS A 817 -8.72 -20.97 -12.57
CA CYS A 817 -10.02 -20.29 -12.59
C CYS A 817 -11.14 -21.28 -12.18
N PRO A 818 -11.89 -21.02 -11.09
CA PRO A 818 -12.86 -22.00 -10.58
C PRO A 818 -13.86 -22.48 -11.63
N VAL A 819 -13.80 -23.77 -11.96
CA VAL A 819 -14.77 -24.45 -12.85
C VAL A 819 -16.02 -24.89 -12.06
N GLY A 820 -16.22 -24.32 -10.87
CA GLY A 820 -17.30 -24.66 -9.95
C GLY A 820 -18.64 -24.07 -10.35
N ASP A 821 -19.71 -24.73 -9.92
CA ASP A 821 -21.05 -24.14 -9.91
C ASP A 821 -21.19 -23.26 -8.66
N ALA A 822 -21.46 -21.97 -8.86
CA ALA A 822 -21.59 -20.96 -7.81
C ALA A 822 -22.98 -21.00 -7.14
N THR A 823 -23.52 -22.19 -6.91
CA THR A 823 -24.81 -22.40 -6.23
C THR A 823 -24.66 -22.10 -4.73
N PRO A 824 -25.41 -21.14 -4.18
CA PRO A 824 -25.34 -20.81 -2.76
C PRO A 824 -26.16 -21.77 -1.89
N GLU A 825 -25.70 -21.98 -0.67
CA GLU A 825 -26.59 -22.39 0.43
C GLU A 825 -27.41 -21.18 0.90
N THR A 826 -28.59 -21.38 1.48
CA THR A 826 -29.40 -20.28 2.04
C THR A 826 -29.77 -20.59 3.48
N ALA A 827 -29.52 -19.63 4.37
CA ALA A 827 -29.91 -19.72 5.78
C ALA A 827 -30.31 -18.33 6.32
N GLU A 828 -31.11 -18.32 7.37
CA GLU A 828 -31.51 -17.10 8.08
C GLU A 828 -30.38 -16.57 8.96
N VAL A 829 -30.01 -15.31 8.78
CA VAL A 829 -29.08 -14.57 9.67
C VAL A 829 -29.79 -13.35 10.25
N THR A 830 -29.24 -12.75 11.30
CA THR A 830 -29.70 -11.44 11.77
C THR A 830 -28.79 -10.35 11.22
N PHE A 831 -29.36 -9.36 10.54
CA PHE A 831 -28.66 -8.18 10.04
C PHE A 831 -29.59 -6.98 10.15
N ASP A 832 -29.08 -5.84 10.64
CA ASP A 832 -29.88 -4.64 10.96
C ASP A 832 -31.06 -4.97 11.91
N GLY A 833 -30.76 -5.76 12.96
CA GLY A 833 -31.74 -6.19 13.97
C GLY A 833 -32.88 -7.09 13.45
N ARG A 834 -32.85 -7.51 12.17
CA ARG A 834 -33.89 -8.33 11.54
C ARG A 834 -33.35 -9.67 11.08
N ARG A 835 -34.13 -10.74 11.28
CA ARG A 835 -33.88 -12.03 10.64
C ARG A 835 -34.27 -11.96 9.16
N GLN A 836 -33.36 -12.38 8.30
CA GLN A 836 -33.54 -12.36 6.85
C GLN A 836 -32.69 -13.46 6.16
N PRO A 837 -33.10 -13.94 4.98
CA PRO A 837 -32.37 -14.97 4.25
C PRO A 837 -31.06 -14.42 3.68
N CYS A 838 -29.97 -15.12 3.97
CA CYS A 838 -28.63 -14.85 3.45
C CYS A 838 -28.15 -16.01 2.59
N ARG A 839 -27.46 -15.69 1.49
CA ARG A 839 -26.83 -16.67 0.59
C ARG A 839 -25.37 -16.87 0.98
N PHE A 840 -24.98 -18.12 1.20
CA PHE A 840 -23.62 -18.52 1.56
C PHE A 840 -22.93 -19.14 0.35
N TYR A 841 -21.78 -18.59 -0.02
CA TYR A 841 -20.95 -19.05 -1.13
C TYR A 841 -19.59 -19.54 -0.59
N GLN A 842 -19.01 -20.56 -1.22
CA GLN A 842 -17.60 -20.93 -1.01
C GLN A 842 -16.75 -20.18 -2.04
N ARG A 843 -15.70 -19.46 -1.59
CA ARG A 843 -14.88 -18.61 -2.46
C ARG A 843 -14.25 -19.39 -3.62
N GLU A 844 -13.82 -20.62 -3.37
CA GLU A 844 -13.17 -21.53 -4.33
C GLU A 844 -14.13 -22.05 -5.42
N ARG A 845 -15.43 -21.72 -5.34
CA ARG A 845 -16.44 -22.05 -6.35
C ARG A 845 -16.93 -20.84 -7.16
N LEU A 846 -16.40 -19.64 -6.89
CA LEU A 846 -16.80 -18.42 -7.61
C LEU A 846 -15.92 -18.24 -8.86
N PRO A 847 -16.44 -18.46 -10.08
CA PRO A 847 -15.68 -18.18 -11.30
C PRO A 847 -15.42 -16.67 -11.43
N VAL A 848 -14.31 -16.28 -12.07
CA VAL A 848 -14.02 -14.87 -12.38
C VAL A 848 -15.16 -14.28 -13.22
N GLY A 849 -15.64 -13.11 -12.84
CA GLY A 849 -16.83 -12.46 -13.40
C GLY A 849 -18.17 -12.89 -12.77
N PHE A 850 -18.17 -13.80 -11.79
CA PHE A 850 -19.35 -14.06 -10.95
C PHE A 850 -19.80 -12.77 -10.24
N THR A 851 -21.11 -12.55 -10.15
CA THR A 851 -21.68 -11.39 -9.45
C THR A 851 -22.84 -11.79 -8.54
N THR A 852 -23.01 -11.08 -7.43
CA THR A 852 -24.18 -11.21 -6.55
C THR A 852 -24.45 -9.89 -5.80
N SER A 853 -25.72 -9.49 -5.69
CA SER A 853 -26.14 -8.27 -4.98
C SER A 853 -27.10 -8.60 -3.84
N GLY A 854 -27.10 -7.79 -2.79
CA GLY A 854 -27.91 -8.02 -1.59
C GLY A 854 -27.34 -9.10 -0.67
N LEU A 855 -27.95 -9.30 0.51
CA LEU A 855 -27.33 -10.02 1.63
C LEU A 855 -26.75 -11.39 1.22
N ALA A 856 -25.44 -11.49 1.32
CA ALA A 856 -24.66 -12.69 1.05
C ALA A 856 -23.41 -12.74 1.92
N ILE A 857 -22.92 -13.95 2.15
CA ILE A 857 -21.67 -14.23 2.85
C ILE A 857 -20.81 -15.12 1.95
N VAL A 858 -19.55 -14.73 1.73
CA VAL A 858 -18.56 -15.56 1.03
C VAL A 858 -17.59 -16.10 2.06
N GLU A 859 -17.55 -17.42 2.19
CA GLU A 859 -16.68 -18.15 3.11
C GLU A 859 -15.42 -18.62 2.38
N GLU A 860 -14.30 -18.61 3.11
CA GLU A 860 -13.07 -19.29 2.75
C GLU A 860 -12.38 -19.78 4.03
N PRO A 861 -11.36 -20.67 3.98
CA PRO A 861 -10.71 -21.19 5.19
C PRO A 861 -10.08 -20.15 6.11
N THR A 862 -9.85 -18.93 5.62
CA THR A 862 -9.01 -17.91 6.28
C THR A 862 -9.78 -16.70 6.82
N ALA A 863 -10.98 -16.43 6.31
CA ALA A 863 -11.84 -15.32 6.71
C ALA A 863 -13.29 -15.54 6.24
N THR A 864 -14.15 -14.54 6.44
CA THR A 864 -15.52 -14.53 5.94
C THR A 864 -15.86 -13.12 5.46
N THR A 865 -16.36 -13.00 4.23
CA THR A 865 -16.71 -11.72 3.59
C THR A 865 -18.20 -11.48 3.68
N LEU A 866 -18.62 -10.34 4.22
CA LEU A 866 -20.02 -9.92 4.23
C LEU A 866 -20.33 -9.00 3.04
N VAL A 867 -21.35 -9.34 2.28
CA VAL A 867 -21.97 -8.46 1.28
C VAL A 867 -23.30 -7.97 1.85
N PRO A 868 -23.35 -6.77 2.47
CA PRO A 868 -24.58 -6.24 3.02
C PRO A 868 -25.59 -5.81 1.92
N PRO A 869 -26.86 -5.57 2.28
CA PRO A 869 -27.82 -4.95 1.36
C PRO A 869 -27.30 -3.61 0.80
N GLY A 870 -27.61 -3.32 -0.46
CA GLY A 870 -27.10 -2.12 -1.15
C GLY A 870 -25.66 -2.23 -1.67
N TRP A 871 -25.05 -3.42 -1.59
CA TRP A 871 -23.74 -3.71 -2.17
C TRP A 871 -23.81 -4.87 -3.17
N ARG A 872 -22.96 -4.77 -4.20
CA ARG A 872 -22.75 -5.77 -5.24
C ARG A 872 -21.35 -6.33 -5.14
N LEU A 873 -21.22 -7.64 -5.02
CA LEU A 873 -19.95 -8.35 -5.12
C LEU A 873 -19.71 -8.84 -6.54
N THR A 874 -18.47 -8.68 -7.01
CA THR A 874 -17.93 -9.22 -8.26
C THR A 874 -16.64 -10.00 -7.96
N ALA A 875 -16.53 -11.24 -8.46
CA ALA A 875 -15.28 -12.00 -8.42
C ALA A 875 -14.31 -11.46 -9.50
N GLY A 876 -13.28 -10.76 -9.07
CA GLY A 876 -12.28 -10.11 -9.92
C GLY A 876 -11.11 -11.01 -10.35
N PRO A 877 -10.12 -10.46 -11.07
CA PRO A 877 -8.89 -11.17 -11.41
C PRO A 877 -8.06 -11.47 -10.15
N ALA A 878 -7.11 -12.41 -10.28
CA ALA A 878 -6.27 -12.89 -9.17
C ALA A 878 -7.06 -13.36 -7.93
N GLY A 879 -8.32 -13.77 -8.11
CA GLY A 879 -9.18 -14.28 -7.03
C GLY A 879 -9.73 -13.22 -6.06
N ALA A 880 -9.50 -11.92 -6.30
CA ALA A 880 -10.01 -10.84 -5.46
C ALA A 880 -11.55 -10.75 -5.50
N LEU A 881 -12.19 -10.38 -4.39
CA LEU A 881 -13.61 -10.04 -4.35
C LEU A 881 -13.72 -8.51 -4.32
N ILE A 882 -14.46 -7.95 -5.27
CA ILE A 882 -14.65 -6.51 -5.42
C ILE A 882 -16.10 -6.21 -5.06
N LEU A 883 -16.33 -5.45 -3.99
CA LEU A 883 -17.65 -4.99 -3.58
C LEU A 883 -17.81 -3.52 -3.97
N GLU A 884 -18.94 -3.20 -4.61
CA GLU A 884 -19.28 -1.85 -5.06
C GLU A 884 -20.66 -1.44 -4.52
N SER A 885 -20.76 -0.19 -4.05
CA SER A 885 -22.01 0.34 -3.46
C SER A 885 -23.03 0.64 -4.56
N GLU A 886 -24.20 -0.01 -4.48
CA GLU A 886 -25.31 0.18 -5.44
C GLU A 886 -26.08 1.48 -5.20
N ALA A 887 -25.93 2.10 -4.03
CA ALA A 887 -26.64 3.33 -3.65
C ALA A 887 -26.08 4.62 -4.29
N GLN A 888 -25.00 4.52 -5.08
CA GLN A 888 -24.28 5.65 -5.68
C GLN A 888 -23.89 5.41 -7.16
N ALA A 889 -24.60 4.49 -7.84
CA ALA A 889 -24.42 4.15 -9.25
C ALA A 889 -25.35 4.97 -10.17
#